data_AF-E1L4H1-F1
#
_entry.id   AF-E1L4H1-F1
#
_cell.length_a   1.000
_cell.length_b   1.000
_cell.length_c   1.000
_cell.angle_alpha   90.00
_cell.angle_beta   90.00
_cell.angle_gamma   90.00
#
_symmetry.space_group_name_H-M   'P 1'
#
loop_
_entity.id
_entity.type
_entity.pdbx_description
1 polymer ?
#
loop_
_entity_poly.entity_id
_entity_poly.type
_entity_poly.pdbx_seq_one_letter_code
_entity_poly.pdbx_strand_id
1 'polypeptide(L)'
;MTTELENKRRAAYALNLCTVSVSQIIDYEDIIVLEQEYEAILNNLNLEAMPKDEPLLLIIKQILDVITFFRIDKVERAFIEEEYNKQVRNAIWSAVPNFGMLIAGGNLMSTGVAIATQVGLGYMNYRNNRNEYKRSREHKLWQLQRAAIEQFNGLRRELFATAWRLADKYKFPDKYRLTERQITNYNEILQDTNIIRRYERLDAIKEYFEAYPPFWYYLGSVANRICRERKDLDVNYYRKIAIDSFEKYWAINERGLLREDQVAAGCALEYIDILLDPLNNLTETSRVEALMRQAIDYSGRSNDVLQCCAFYNLRINKYKEAAKLYKYLVNESYNTLFNAQILSSLYVRLNDHFGYKLLKELVDETGRYLYPFEKGRLKSNDKEFTEKLFNNLKSRYEYFFDKFNNKYQIEFNNILFGFTKSNRQTILLDSKFEETIKLFFYSQNNRNKAIFSDYFSSINYGEKILELLNRYVKDLFSLTLLNKRDGIKKIRASIEENLRGFYSKPEYSDEWCKKALGINKRFSKVLINTKSVISSDFKSCESTIDLSNIHILDEEITSLASQKEILIPINMVNEVKVGTAKKESLEFTLEFLGYDARELQLKEEINNDLKYIIKNAFEGCNSVKIIVDTNKFFSEYFLNNNKLEQEAITIVELMNSQKYIVFCKSYFCVCVNNEHSEFRPYDTGRQAEFEDRENIINFRKSSMMNEVMNILPKSSDNINKLEANPDIIKRIKWLANEITQYKDRKKFM
;
A
#
# COMPACT_ATOMS: atom_id res chain seq x y z
N MET A 1 22.97 43.65 -20.12
CA MET A 1 23.56 42.34 -19.72
C MET A 1 22.52 41.36 -19.20
N THR A 2 21.62 41.75 -18.28
CA THR A 2 20.58 40.87 -17.71
C THR A 2 19.60 40.33 -18.75
N THR A 3 19.08 41.18 -19.64
CA THR A 3 18.09 40.79 -20.68
C THR A 3 18.66 39.84 -21.75
N GLU A 4 19.96 39.95 -22.06
CA GLU A 4 20.62 39.11 -23.05
C GLU A 4 20.90 37.70 -22.52
N LEU A 5 21.35 37.61 -21.26
CA LEU A 5 21.54 36.32 -20.57
C LEU A 5 20.20 35.61 -20.36
N GLU A 6 19.16 36.37 -20.03
CA GLU A 6 17.79 35.87 -19.88
C GLU A 6 17.26 35.29 -21.20
N ASN A 7 17.47 35.99 -22.33
CA ASN A 7 17.09 35.49 -23.65
C ASN A 7 17.86 34.23 -24.07
N LYS A 8 19.16 34.14 -23.74
CA LYS A 8 19.98 32.94 -23.98
C LYS A 8 19.44 31.72 -23.22
N ARG A 9 19.18 31.87 -21.93
CA ARG A 9 18.62 30.80 -21.08
C ARG A 9 17.22 30.40 -21.53
N ARG A 10 16.40 31.36 -21.94
CA ARG A 10 15.04 31.11 -22.41
C ARG A 10 15.00 30.33 -23.73
N ALA A 11 15.87 30.67 -24.67
CA ALA A 11 16.01 29.92 -25.92
C ALA A 11 16.48 28.49 -25.68
N ALA A 12 17.47 28.30 -24.81
CA ALA A 12 17.93 26.96 -24.42
C ALA A 12 16.86 26.17 -23.66
N TYR A 13 16.10 26.81 -22.76
CA TYR A 13 15.00 26.17 -22.05
C TYR A 13 13.91 25.71 -23.02
N ALA A 14 13.48 26.55 -23.96
CA ALA A 14 12.46 26.17 -24.94
C ALA A 14 12.90 24.98 -25.81
N LEU A 15 14.18 24.95 -26.21
CA LEU A 15 14.77 23.81 -26.91
C LEU A 15 14.79 22.54 -26.05
N ASN A 16 15.23 22.66 -24.79
CA ASN A 16 15.32 21.54 -23.86
C ASN A 16 13.94 20.98 -23.50
N LEU A 17 12.92 21.83 -23.39
CA LEU A 17 11.54 21.42 -23.18
C LEU A 17 11.11 20.43 -24.27
N CYS A 18 11.22 20.82 -25.55
CA CYS A 18 10.89 19.93 -26.67
C CYS A 18 11.77 18.68 -26.72
N THR A 19 13.07 18.82 -26.45
CA THR A 19 14.04 17.72 -26.53
C THR A 19 13.78 16.67 -25.45
N VAL A 20 13.49 17.11 -24.21
CA VAL A 20 13.19 16.20 -23.10
C VAL A 20 11.86 15.52 -23.32
N SER A 21 10.81 16.23 -23.74
CA SER A 21 9.50 15.62 -24.01
C SER A 21 9.56 14.52 -25.06
N VAL A 22 10.20 14.79 -26.21
CA VAL A 22 10.39 13.77 -27.27
C VAL A 22 11.21 12.58 -26.75
N SER A 23 12.26 12.84 -25.96
CA SER A 23 13.08 11.77 -25.39
C SER A 23 12.33 10.94 -24.36
N GLN A 24 11.50 11.55 -23.51
CA GLN A 24 10.69 10.85 -22.51
C GLN A 24 9.60 9.99 -23.15
N ILE A 25 8.96 10.45 -24.22
CA ILE A 25 8.01 9.62 -24.98
C ILE A 25 8.69 8.34 -25.48
N ILE A 26 9.90 8.45 -26.02
CA ILE A 26 10.67 7.31 -26.52
C ILE A 26 11.15 6.43 -25.36
N ASP A 27 11.84 6.99 -24.37
CA ASP A 27 12.51 6.24 -23.31
C ASP A 27 11.52 5.51 -22.38
N TYR A 28 10.34 6.11 -22.14
CA TYR A 28 9.30 5.47 -21.34
C TYR A 28 8.46 4.49 -22.15
N GLU A 29 8.38 4.59 -23.48
CA GLU A 29 7.52 3.72 -24.32
C GLU A 29 6.08 3.58 -23.75
N ASP A 30 5.52 4.68 -23.24
CA ASP A 30 4.29 4.68 -22.47
C ASP A 30 3.30 5.71 -23.02
N ILE A 31 2.09 5.24 -23.31
CA ILE A 31 1.05 6.06 -23.93
C ILE A 31 0.49 7.12 -22.96
N ILE A 32 0.61 6.90 -21.66
CA ILE A 32 0.21 7.89 -20.67
C ILE A 32 1.26 9.00 -20.57
N VAL A 33 2.55 8.63 -20.71
CA VAL A 33 3.63 9.63 -20.83
C VAL A 33 3.45 10.44 -22.12
N LEU A 34 3.04 9.80 -23.22
CA LEU A 34 2.67 10.50 -24.46
C LEU A 34 1.54 11.53 -24.24
N GLU A 35 0.44 11.17 -23.58
CA GLU A 35 -0.65 12.13 -23.28
C GLU A 35 -0.21 13.25 -22.33
N GLN A 36 0.64 12.95 -21.34
CA GLN A 36 1.18 13.97 -20.43
C GLN A 36 2.04 15.00 -21.18
N GLU A 37 2.94 14.54 -22.05
CA GLU A 37 3.77 15.44 -22.87
C GLU A 37 2.94 16.18 -23.92
N TYR A 38 1.87 15.56 -24.42
CA TYR A 38 0.90 16.23 -25.31
C TYR A 38 0.24 17.43 -24.62
N GLU A 39 -0.35 17.24 -23.44
CA GLU A 39 -1.01 18.33 -22.71
C GLU A 39 -0.01 19.42 -22.30
N ALA A 40 1.22 19.02 -21.95
CA ALA A 40 2.28 19.96 -21.62
C ALA A 40 2.70 20.85 -22.82
N ILE A 41 2.73 20.32 -24.05
CA ILE A 41 3.20 21.06 -25.24
C ILE A 41 2.05 21.66 -26.07
N LEU A 42 0.96 20.95 -26.34
CA LEU A 42 -0.05 21.38 -27.33
C LEU A 42 -0.99 22.47 -26.80
N ASN A 43 -1.53 22.28 -25.60
CA ASN A 43 -2.59 23.14 -25.08
C ASN A 43 -2.06 24.28 -24.20
N ASN A 44 -0.75 24.38 -24.04
CA ASN A 44 -0.23 24.97 -22.82
C ASN A 44 0.98 25.90 -22.98
N LEU A 45 1.53 26.07 -24.19
CA LEU A 45 2.63 27.01 -24.39
C LEU A 45 2.21 28.45 -24.07
N ASN A 46 3.03 29.14 -23.28
CA ASN A 46 2.93 30.57 -23.08
C ASN A 46 3.53 31.28 -24.31
N LEU A 47 2.67 31.57 -25.29
CA LEU A 47 3.10 32.21 -26.52
C LEU A 47 3.76 33.57 -26.27
N GLU A 48 3.43 34.31 -25.22
CA GLU A 48 4.08 35.58 -24.92
C GLU A 48 5.54 35.39 -24.50
N ALA A 49 5.81 34.39 -23.66
CA ALA A 49 7.15 34.10 -23.16
C ALA A 49 8.02 33.32 -24.17
N MET A 50 7.40 32.52 -25.05
CA MET A 50 8.12 31.66 -26.00
C MET A 50 8.99 32.46 -27.00
N PRO A 51 10.25 32.03 -27.24
CA PRO A 51 11.09 32.62 -28.26
C PRO A 51 10.42 32.62 -29.64
N LYS A 52 10.40 33.78 -30.30
CA LYS A 52 9.76 33.97 -31.62
C LYS A 52 10.72 33.60 -32.73
N ASP A 53 10.94 32.31 -32.87
CA ASP A 53 11.88 31.74 -33.84
C ASP A 53 11.25 30.71 -34.75
N GLU A 54 11.46 30.88 -36.05
CA GLU A 54 10.92 29.99 -37.07
C GLU A 54 11.37 28.53 -36.89
N PRO A 55 12.66 28.23 -36.61
CA PRO A 55 13.08 26.85 -36.36
C PRO A 55 12.35 26.20 -35.18
N LEU A 56 12.12 26.97 -34.11
CA LEU A 56 11.42 26.50 -32.92
C LEU A 56 9.92 26.28 -33.21
N LEU A 57 9.29 27.19 -33.96
CA LEU A 57 7.90 27.04 -34.38
C LEU A 57 7.70 25.78 -35.25
N LEU A 58 8.61 25.53 -36.18
CA LEU A 58 8.55 24.37 -37.07
C LEU A 58 8.66 23.05 -36.29
N ILE A 59 9.63 22.94 -35.38
CA ILE A 59 9.79 21.69 -34.62
C ILE A 59 8.62 21.46 -33.66
N ILE A 60 8.07 22.53 -33.07
CA ILE A 60 6.86 22.42 -32.25
C ILE A 60 5.71 21.87 -33.11
N LYS A 61 5.44 22.46 -34.28
CA LYS A 61 4.39 21.96 -35.20
C LYS A 61 4.58 20.48 -35.53
N GLN A 62 5.79 20.06 -35.88
CA GLN A 62 6.09 18.66 -36.19
C GLN A 62 5.86 17.74 -34.99
N ILE A 63 6.26 18.14 -33.78
CA ILE A 63 6.00 17.38 -32.55
C ILE A 63 4.49 17.23 -32.34
N LEU A 64 3.72 18.31 -32.52
CA LEU A 64 2.26 18.29 -32.38
C LEU A 64 1.59 17.36 -33.39
N ASP A 65 2.02 17.39 -34.65
CA ASP A 65 1.49 16.53 -35.71
C ASP A 65 1.73 15.05 -35.38
N VAL A 66 2.94 14.69 -34.95
CA VAL A 66 3.29 13.31 -34.58
C VAL A 66 2.49 12.86 -33.35
N ILE A 67 2.44 13.65 -32.27
CA ILE A 67 1.71 13.23 -31.05
C ILE A 67 0.20 13.09 -31.34
N THR A 68 -0.39 14.02 -32.12
CA THR A 68 -1.82 13.98 -32.46
C THR A 68 -2.18 12.70 -33.23
N PHE A 69 -1.30 12.22 -34.10
CA PHE A 69 -1.51 10.99 -34.86
C PHE A 69 -1.55 9.74 -33.97
N PHE A 70 -0.86 9.73 -32.83
CA PHE A 70 -0.75 8.58 -31.92
C PHE A 70 -1.60 8.67 -30.64
N ARG A 71 -2.50 9.65 -30.58
CA ARG A 71 -3.35 9.93 -29.41
C ARG A 71 -4.31 8.79 -29.06
N ILE A 72 -4.58 8.56 -27.78
CA ILE A 72 -5.57 7.55 -27.34
C ILE A 72 -7.01 8.02 -27.52
N ASP A 73 -7.93 7.06 -27.59
CA ASP A 73 -9.36 7.36 -27.61
C ASP A 73 -9.82 8.02 -26.30
N LYS A 74 -10.81 8.92 -26.38
CA LYS A 74 -11.29 9.74 -25.26
C LYS A 74 -11.74 8.91 -24.05
N VAL A 75 -12.25 7.70 -24.29
CA VAL A 75 -12.75 6.81 -23.23
C VAL A 75 -11.60 6.22 -22.40
N GLU A 76 -10.48 5.87 -23.03
CA GLU A 76 -9.33 5.32 -22.31
C GLU A 76 -8.65 6.39 -21.44
N ARG A 77 -8.61 7.63 -21.94
CA ARG A 77 -8.09 8.78 -21.20
C ARG A 77 -8.86 9.05 -19.91
N ALA A 78 -10.19 9.05 -19.96
CA ALA A 78 -11.02 9.32 -18.79
C ALA A 78 -10.79 8.30 -17.66
N PHE A 79 -10.57 7.03 -18.01
CA PHE A 79 -10.29 5.97 -17.03
C PHE A 79 -8.95 6.18 -16.33
N ILE A 80 -7.91 6.54 -17.08
CA ILE A 80 -6.56 6.78 -16.57
C ILE A 80 -6.53 8.02 -15.66
N GLU A 81 -7.18 9.10 -16.08
CA GLU A 81 -7.33 10.31 -15.26
C GLU A 81 -8.10 10.02 -13.97
N GLU A 82 -9.13 9.16 -14.00
CA GLU A 82 -9.89 8.78 -12.80
C GLU A 82 -9.03 8.00 -11.79
N GLU A 83 -8.23 7.04 -12.26
CA GLU A 83 -7.31 6.26 -11.42
C GLU A 83 -6.23 7.14 -10.78
N TYR A 84 -5.63 8.02 -11.58
CA TYR A 84 -4.66 9.03 -11.13
C TYR A 84 -5.27 9.95 -10.06
N ASN A 85 -6.44 10.53 -10.34
CA ASN A 85 -7.12 11.45 -9.44
C ASN A 85 -7.50 10.76 -8.13
N LYS A 86 -7.88 9.47 -8.14
CA LYS A 86 -8.14 8.70 -6.91
C LYS A 86 -6.90 8.59 -6.03
N GLN A 87 -5.72 8.33 -6.62
CA GLN A 87 -4.47 8.18 -5.86
C GLN A 87 -4.01 9.50 -5.24
N VAL A 88 -3.97 10.57 -6.03
CA VAL A 88 -3.60 11.91 -5.54
C VAL A 88 -4.55 12.36 -4.44
N ARG A 89 -5.87 12.20 -4.63
CA ARG A 89 -6.88 12.48 -3.61
C ARG A 89 -6.58 11.69 -2.34
N ASN A 90 -6.49 10.37 -2.40
CA ASN A 90 -6.26 9.52 -1.23
C ASN A 90 -4.98 9.92 -0.47
N ALA A 91 -3.93 10.28 -1.19
CA ALA A 91 -2.66 10.66 -0.60
C ALA A 91 -2.73 12.05 0.07
N ILE A 92 -3.35 13.06 -0.57
CA ILE A 92 -3.63 14.36 0.06
C ILE A 92 -4.48 14.15 1.31
N TRP A 93 -5.51 13.30 1.22
CA TRP A 93 -6.40 13.00 2.34
C TRP A 93 -5.69 12.38 3.52
N SER A 94 -4.79 11.41 3.29
CA SER A 94 -4.01 10.77 4.34
C SER A 94 -3.14 11.74 5.15
N ALA A 95 -2.81 12.89 4.56
CA ALA A 95 -2.04 13.94 5.21
C ALA A 95 -2.96 14.91 5.98
N VAL A 96 -4.12 15.26 5.41
CA VAL A 96 -5.02 16.27 5.96
C VAL A 96 -5.62 15.87 7.32
N PRO A 97 -5.60 16.74 8.34
CA PRO A 97 -6.31 16.48 9.58
C PRO A 97 -7.82 16.43 9.43
N ASN A 98 -8.49 15.55 10.18
CA ASN A 98 -9.95 15.45 10.18
C ASN A 98 -10.62 16.75 10.66
N PHE A 99 -11.83 17.01 10.15
CA PHE A 99 -12.58 18.25 10.37
C PHE A 99 -12.73 18.67 11.84
N GLY A 100 -12.90 17.71 12.76
CA GLY A 100 -13.00 17.99 14.20
C GLY A 100 -11.76 18.68 14.78
N MET A 101 -10.56 18.33 14.27
CA MET A 101 -9.29 18.95 14.69
C MET A 101 -9.17 20.40 14.18
N LEU A 102 -9.73 20.70 13.02
CA LEU A 102 -9.72 22.04 12.40
C LEU A 102 -10.57 23.06 13.19
N ILE A 103 -11.60 22.58 13.90
CA ILE A 103 -12.56 23.42 14.64
C ILE A 103 -12.17 23.59 16.11
N ALA A 104 -11.59 22.56 16.75
CA ALA A 104 -11.27 22.54 18.19
C ALA A 104 -10.19 23.56 18.64
N GLY A 105 -9.80 24.51 17.79
CA GLY A 105 -8.78 25.51 18.10
C GLY A 105 -7.36 24.95 18.20
N GLY A 106 -7.15 23.69 17.78
CA GLY A 106 -5.81 23.12 17.63
C GLY A 106 -5.00 23.98 16.65
N ASN A 107 -3.81 24.40 17.08
CA ASN A 107 -2.97 25.26 16.26
C ASN A 107 -2.60 24.51 14.98
N LEU A 108 -3.15 24.90 13.83
CA LEU A 108 -2.84 24.30 12.53
C LEU A 108 -1.33 24.40 12.20
N MET A 109 -0.62 25.30 12.91
CA MET A 109 0.84 25.39 12.88
C MET A 109 1.57 24.22 13.55
N SER A 110 1.00 23.55 14.56
CA SER A 110 1.71 22.48 15.29
C SER A 110 1.64 21.10 14.61
N THR A 111 0.71 20.87 13.68
CA THR A 111 0.51 19.52 13.11
C THR A 111 1.48 19.18 11.98
N GLY A 112 2.30 20.12 11.48
CA GLY A 112 3.43 19.80 10.59
C GLY A 112 3.10 18.85 9.43
N VAL A 113 1.93 19.03 8.80
CA VAL A 113 1.45 18.14 7.74
C VAL A 113 1.93 18.65 6.40
N ALA A 114 2.60 17.77 5.65
CA ALA A 114 3.04 18.05 4.31
C ALA A 114 2.05 17.56 3.24
N ILE A 115 1.07 18.41 2.94
CA ILE A 115 0.02 18.12 1.95
C ILE A 115 0.50 18.31 0.49
N ALA A 116 1.57 19.07 0.23
CA ALA A 116 2.02 19.41 -1.13
C ALA A 116 2.66 18.26 -1.89
N THR A 117 3.38 17.41 -1.17
CA THR A 117 4.29 16.44 -1.80
C THR A 117 3.55 15.40 -2.62
N GLN A 118 2.26 15.18 -2.34
CA GLN A 118 1.43 14.28 -3.13
C GLN A 118 0.97 14.87 -4.47
N VAL A 119 0.85 16.19 -4.57
CA VAL A 119 0.46 16.89 -5.80
C VAL A 119 1.62 16.92 -6.80
N GLY A 120 2.82 17.30 -6.32
CA GLY A 120 4.03 17.34 -7.15
C GLY A 120 4.56 15.94 -7.53
N LEU A 121 4.45 14.97 -6.61
CA LEU A 121 4.84 13.58 -6.88
C LEU A 121 3.82 12.81 -7.71
N GLY A 122 2.55 13.22 -7.86
CA GLY A 122 1.56 12.49 -8.66
C GLY A 122 2.03 12.27 -10.10
N TYR A 123 2.43 13.34 -10.78
CA TYR A 123 3.01 13.30 -12.14
C TYR A 123 4.27 12.42 -12.21
N MET A 124 5.08 12.41 -11.13
CA MET A 124 6.29 11.58 -11.03
C MET A 124 6.02 10.11 -10.69
N ASN A 125 5.06 9.82 -9.81
CA ASN A 125 4.79 8.49 -9.26
C ASN A 125 4.26 7.57 -10.35
N TYR A 126 3.45 8.11 -11.27
CA TYR A 126 3.05 7.39 -12.47
C TYR A 126 4.27 6.90 -13.29
N ARG A 127 5.26 7.79 -13.50
CA ARG A 127 6.51 7.48 -14.22
C ARG A 127 7.42 6.53 -13.44
N ASN A 128 7.46 6.65 -12.12
CA ASN A 128 8.33 5.87 -11.24
C ASN A 128 7.77 4.46 -10.92
N ASN A 129 6.44 4.28 -10.90
CA ASN A 129 5.78 3.03 -10.49
C ASN A 129 5.14 2.27 -11.67
N ARG A 130 5.55 2.58 -12.91
CA ARG A 130 5.03 1.99 -14.17
C ARG A 130 4.84 0.46 -14.13
N ASN A 131 5.75 -0.27 -13.48
CA ASN A 131 5.70 -1.73 -13.40
C ASN A 131 4.49 -2.26 -12.59
N GLU A 132 3.95 -1.48 -11.66
CA GLU A 132 2.76 -1.83 -10.88
C GLU A 132 1.48 -1.65 -11.71
N TYR A 133 1.45 -0.67 -12.62
CA TYR A 133 0.30 -0.33 -13.47
C TYR A 133 0.16 -1.21 -14.73
N LYS A 134 1.14 -2.07 -15.04
CA LYS A 134 1.17 -2.89 -16.26
C LYS A 134 0.19 -4.07 -16.32
N ARG A 135 -0.61 -4.35 -15.28
CA ARG A 135 -1.49 -5.55 -15.31
C ARG A 135 -2.77 -5.37 -16.15
N SER A 136 -2.90 -6.24 -17.16
CA SER A 136 -4.12 -6.67 -17.89
C SER A 136 -4.43 -6.04 -19.27
N ARG A 137 -3.53 -5.28 -19.90
CA ARG A 137 -3.80 -4.65 -21.22
C ARG A 137 -2.69 -4.81 -22.28
N GLU A 138 -1.82 -5.80 -22.12
CA GLU A 138 -0.52 -5.81 -22.82
C GLU A 138 -0.53 -6.19 -24.31
N HIS A 139 -1.61 -6.70 -24.91
CA HIS A 139 -1.51 -7.27 -26.25
C HIS A 139 -1.96 -6.38 -27.43
N LYS A 140 -2.69 -5.28 -27.22
CA LYS A 140 -3.15 -4.38 -28.31
C LYS A 140 -2.32 -3.10 -28.48
N LEU A 141 -1.59 -2.66 -27.46
CA LEU A 141 -0.76 -1.44 -27.46
C LEU A 141 0.60 -1.60 -28.17
N TRP A 142 1.13 -2.83 -28.28
CA TRP A 142 2.47 -3.11 -28.82
C TRP A 142 2.65 -2.78 -30.31
N GLN A 143 1.57 -2.82 -31.11
CA GLN A 143 1.65 -2.58 -32.55
C GLN A 143 1.72 -1.08 -32.92
N LEU A 144 1.31 -0.18 -32.01
CA LEU A 144 1.38 1.27 -32.21
C LEU A 144 2.78 1.85 -31.87
N GLN A 145 3.53 1.20 -30.97
CA GLN A 145 4.79 1.70 -30.43
C GLN A 145 5.91 1.82 -31.48
N ARG A 146 6.06 0.87 -32.40
CA ARG A 146 7.23 0.87 -33.31
C ARG A 146 7.19 1.98 -34.36
N ALA A 147 6.04 2.18 -35.01
CA ALA A 147 5.85 3.25 -36.00
C ALA A 147 5.88 4.64 -35.34
N ALA A 148 5.34 4.77 -34.12
CA ALA A 148 5.44 6.00 -33.34
C ALA A 148 6.88 6.33 -32.96
N ILE A 149 7.61 5.36 -32.40
CA ILE A 149 9.01 5.53 -32.02
C ILE A 149 9.86 5.89 -33.24
N GLU A 150 9.61 5.31 -34.42
CA GLU A 150 10.29 5.69 -35.66
C GLU A 150 10.04 7.16 -36.05
N GLN A 151 8.81 7.66 -35.91
CA GLN A 151 8.51 9.09 -36.18
C GLN A 151 9.13 10.02 -35.12
N PHE A 152 9.11 9.65 -33.83
CA PHE A 152 9.78 10.42 -32.78
C PHE A 152 11.31 10.42 -32.94
N ASN A 153 11.90 9.33 -33.45
CA ASN A 153 13.31 9.30 -33.85
C ASN A 153 13.62 10.25 -35.02
N GLY A 154 12.66 10.46 -35.93
CA GLY A 154 12.72 11.51 -36.95
C GLY A 154 12.78 12.91 -36.33
N LEU A 155 11.93 13.18 -35.34
CA LEU A 155 11.91 14.46 -34.61
C LEU A 155 13.22 14.76 -33.87
N ARG A 156 13.94 13.74 -33.37
CA ARG A 156 15.27 13.93 -32.77
C ARG A 156 16.28 14.59 -33.74
N ARG A 157 16.25 14.21 -35.02
CA ARG A 157 17.11 14.81 -36.06
C ARG A 157 16.75 16.27 -36.31
N GLU A 158 15.46 16.57 -36.39
CA GLU A 158 14.97 17.94 -36.59
C GLU A 158 15.19 18.84 -35.36
N LEU A 159 15.12 18.27 -34.15
CA LEU A 159 15.50 18.94 -32.91
C LEU A 159 16.99 19.29 -32.88
N PHE A 160 17.86 18.41 -33.38
CA PHE A 160 19.28 18.74 -33.52
C PHE A 160 19.52 19.90 -34.50
N ALA A 161 18.84 19.90 -35.65
CA ALA A 161 18.92 21.01 -36.60
C ALA A 161 18.39 22.33 -36.00
N THR A 162 17.30 22.25 -35.23
CA THR A 162 16.76 23.39 -34.49
C THR A 162 17.74 23.88 -33.43
N ALA A 163 18.36 22.98 -32.68
CA ALA A 163 19.37 23.30 -31.69
C ALA A 163 20.55 24.06 -32.30
N TRP A 164 21.05 23.59 -33.44
CA TRP A 164 22.13 24.25 -34.19
C TRP A 164 21.78 25.70 -34.55
N ARG A 165 20.59 25.91 -35.12
CA ARG A 165 20.12 27.24 -35.54
C ARG A 165 19.88 28.17 -34.35
N LEU A 166 19.31 27.68 -33.26
CA LEU A 166 19.08 28.47 -32.05
C LEU A 166 20.40 28.81 -31.34
N ALA A 167 21.34 27.88 -31.25
CA ALA A 167 22.66 28.12 -30.68
C ALA A 167 23.41 29.21 -31.47
N ASP A 168 23.35 29.17 -32.80
CA ASP A 168 23.96 30.19 -33.64
C ASP A 168 23.29 31.56 -33.49
N LYS A 169 21.95 31.62 -33.45
CA LYS A 169 21.21 32.88 -33.34
C LYS A 169 21.34 33.54 -31.96
N TYR A 170 21.15 32.75 -30.90
CA TYR A 170 21.12 33.26 -29.53
C TYR A 170 22.49 33.27 -28.86
N LYS A 171 23.50 32.58 -29.42
CA LYS A 171 24.85 32.48 -28.86
C LYS A 171 24.86 32.01 -27.40
N PHE A 172 23.97 31.07 -27.05
CA PHE A 172 24.01 30.41 -25.75
C PHE A 172 25.13 29.35 -25.74
N PRO A 173 25.78 29.10 -24.58
CA PRO A 173 26.84 28.10 -24.51
C PRO A 173 26.26 26.69 -24.67
N ASP A 174 26.94 25.79 -25.37
CA ASP A 174 26.41 24.44 -25.67
C ASP A 174 26.09 23.63 -24.40
N LYS A 175 26.74 23.93 -23.26
CA LYS A 175 26.40 23.33 -21.95
C LYS A 175 24.95 23.57 -21.51
N TYR A 176 24.25 24.53 -22.10
CA TYR A 176 22.83 24.77 -21.82
C TYR A 176 21.92 23.83 -22.59
N ARG A 177 22.39 23.20 -23.66
CA ARG A 177 21.63 22.24 -24.45
C ARG A 177 21.80 20.85 -23.87
N LEU A 178 20.69 20.13 -23.74
CA LEU A 178 20.69 18.74 -23.34
C LEU A 178 20.91 17.81 -24.55
N THR A 179 21.72 16.77 -24.34
CA THR A 179 21.90 15.66 -25.28
C THR A 179 20.97 14.51 -24.92
N GLU A 180 20.64 13.67 -25.90
CA GLU A 180 19.81 12.47 -25.68
C GLU A 180 20.39 11.59 -24.58
N ARG A 181 21.70 11.35 -24.58
CA ARG A 181 22.37 10.53 -23.56
C ARG A 181 22.22 11.10 -22.14
N GLN A 182 22.29 12.42 -21.99
CA GLN A 182 22.08 13.06 -20.69
C GLN A 182 20.63 12.90 -20.23
N ILE A 183 19.67 13.01 -21.15
CA ILE A 183 18.25 12.86 -20.85
C ILE A 183 17.91 11.41 -20.49
N THR A 184 18.43 10.43 -21.24
CA THR A 184 18.22 9.00 -20.92
C THR A 184 18.80 8.64 -19.56
N ASN A 185 20.04 9.03 -19.26
CA ASN A 185 20.61 8.82 -17.91
C ASN A 185 19.76 9.50 -16.83
N TYR A 186 19.29 10.71 -17.07
CA TYR A 186 18.40 11.42 -16.15
C TYR A 186 17.06 10.67 -15.94
N ASN A 187 16.44 10.16 -16.99
CA ASN A 187 15.21 9.36 -16.91
C ASN A 187 15.43 8.06 -16.10
N GLU A 188 16.56 7.38 -16.30
CA GLU A 188 16.94 6.21 -15.50
C GLU A 188 17.13 6.55 -14.02
N ILE A 189 17.68 7.72 -13.71
CA ILE A 189 17.86 8.18 -12.32
C ILE A 189 16.50 8.40 -11.66
N LEU A 190 15.53 9.03 -12.35
CA LEU A 190 14.21 9.28 -11.79
C LEU A 190 13.50 7.99 -11.35
N GLN A 191 13.70 6.89 -12.08
CA GLN A 191 13.13 5.57 -11.79
C GLN A 191 13.83 4.82 -10.64
N ASP A 192 14.93 5.34 -10.09
CA ASP A 192 15.71 4.66 -9.06
C ASP A 192 14.96 4.61 -7.71
N THR A 193 14.53 3.44 -7.26
CA THR A 193 13.75 3.28 -6.01
C THR A 193 14.50 3.68 -4.74
N ASN A 194 15.83 3.72 -4.77
CA ASN A 194 16.63 4.16 -3.63
C ASN A 194 16.76 5.69 -3.64
N ILE A 195 16.03 6.37 -2.74
CA ILE A 195 15.95 7.84 -2.69
C ILE A 195 17.31 8.53 -2.50
N ILE A 196 18.25 7.91 -1.77
CA ILE A 196 19.58 8.47 -1.53
C ILE A 196 20.42 8.34 -2.80
N ARG A 197 20.46 7.14 -3.38
CA ARG A 197 21.20 6.93 -4.64
C ARG A 197 20.64 7.80 -5.77
N ARG A 198 19.32 7.96 -5.82
CA ARG A 198 18.64 8.88 -6.73
C ARG A 198 19.16 10.30 -6.55
N TYR A 199 19.19 10.81 -5.31
CA TYR A 199 19.73 12.13 -5.01
C TYR A 199 21.20 12.29 -5.46
N GLU A 200 22.08 11.37 -5.05
CA GLU A 200 23.51 11.43 -5.38
C GLU A 200 23.75 11.45 -6.90
N ARG A 201 22.99 10.63 -7.65
CA ARG A 201 23.08 10.60 -9.11
C ARG A 201 22.54 11.88 -9.75
N LEU A 202 21.48 12.48 -9.22
CA LEU A 202 20.98 13.78 -9.70
C LEU A 202 22.00 14.89 -9.41
N ASP A 203 22.55 14.94 -8.19
CA ASP A 203 23.52 15.97 -7.81
C ASP A 203 24.77 15.92 -8.71
N ALA A 204 25.24 14.73 -9.06
CA ALA A 204 26.38 14.51 -9.94
C ALA A 204 26.19 15.03 -11.38
N ILE A 205 24.95 15.19 -11.86
CA ILE A 205 24.66 15.63 -13.24
C ILE A 205 24.11 17.06 -13.32
N LYS A 206 23.95 17.76 -12.19
CA LYS A 206 23.24 19.04 -12.11
C LYS A 206 23.78 20.17 -12.99
N GLU A 207 25.07 20.13 -13.30
CA GLU A 207 25.71 21.16 -14.14
C GLU A 207 25.19 21.14 -15.59
N TYR A 208 24.77 19.97 -16.09
CA TYR A 208 24.22 19.84 -17.45
C TYR A 208 22.82 20.43 -17.59
N PHE A 209 22.09 20.59 -16.49
CA PHE A 209 20.68 21.01 -16.46
C PHE A 209 20.51 22.47 -16.03
N GLU A 210 21.55 23.30 -16.18
CA GLU A 210 21.53 24.72 -15.76
C GLU A 210 20.38 25.52 -16.41
N ALA A 211 19.97 25.16 -17.63
CA ALA A 211 18.90 25.82 -18.38
C ALA A 211 17.61 24.98 -18.50
N TYR A 212 17.38 24.03 -17.58
CA TYR A 212 16.18 23.20 -17.56
C TYR A 212 15.54 23.20 -16.16
N PRO A 213 14.55 24.07 -15.89
CA PRO A 213 13.91 24.20 -14.58
C PRO A 213 13.41 22.89 -13.97
N PRO A 214 12.68 21.99 -14.70
CA PRO A 214 12.11 20.79 -14.08
C PRO A 214 13.14 19.93 -13.34
N PHE A 215 14.38 19.84 -13.85
CA PHE A 215 15.47 19.14 -13.16
C PHE A 215 15.69 19.66 -11.73
N TRP A 216 15.70 20.99 -11.54
CA TRP A 216 15.90 21.60 -10.22
C TRP A 216 14.75 21.32 -9.28
N TYR A 217 13.52 21.29 -9.78
CA TYR A 217 12.38 20.83 -8.99
C TYR A 217 12.59 19.39 -8.51
N TYR A 218 12.99 18.48 -9.39
CA TYR A 218 13.19 17.08 -9.01
C TYR A 218 14.32 16.87 -8.02
N LEU A 219 15.45 17.55 -8.21
CA LEU A 219 16.54 17.54 -7.24
C LEU A 219 16.06 18.01 -5.86
N GLY A 220 15.31 19.12 -5.84
CA GLY A 220 14.77 19.68 -4.61
C GLY A 220 13.73 18.79 -3.93
N SER A 221 12.83 18.18 -4.71
CA SER A 221 11.79 17.27 -4.21
C SER A 221 12.40 15.99 -3.62
N VAL A 222 13.43 15.41 -4.25
CA VAL A 222 14.14 14.25 -3.67
C VAL A 222 14.86 14.63 -2.37
N ALA A 223 15.52 15.78 -2.31
CA ALA A 223 16.14 16.28 -1.09
C ALA A 223 15.12 16.54 0.04
N ASN A 224 13.97 17.15 -0.28
CA ASN A 224 12.85 17.36 0.64
C ASN A 224 12.29 16.02 1.16
N ARG A 225 12.20 15.01 0.30
CA ARG A 225 11.77 13.67 0.69
C ARG A 225 12.75 13.01 1.67
N ILE A 226 14.06 13.10 1.40
CA ILE A 226 15.10 12.61 2.32
C ILE A 226 14.99 13.32 3.68
N CYS A 227 14.85 14.64 3.68
CA CYS A 227 14.68 15.46 4.89
C CYS A 227 13.53 14.96 5.78
N ARG A 228 12.46 14.42 5.19
CA ARG A 228 11.26 13.98 5.93
C ARG A 228 11.31 12.51 6.34
N GLU A 229 11.75 11.63 5.44
CA GLU A 229 11.74 10.18 5.63
C GLU A 229 12.98 9.66 6.37
N ARG A 230 14.12 10.34 6.26
CA ARG A 230 15.42 9.90 6.78
C ARG A 230 15.94 10.84 7.85
N LYS A 231 15.27 10.80 9.01
CA LYS A 231 15.63 11.59 10.21
C LYS A 231 16.98 11.21 10.82
N ASP A 232 17.57 10.10 10.37
CA ASP A 232 18.91 9.64 10.74
C ASP A 232 20.04 10.39 10.01
N LEU A 233 19.73 11.17 8.98
CA LEU A 233 20.68 11.97 8.20
C LEU A 233 20.65 13.45 8.60
N ASP A 234 21.58 14.26 8.04
CA ASP A 234 21.60 15.71 8.26
C ASP A 234 20.41 16.39 7.57
N VAL A 235 19.32 16.54 8.33
CA VAL A 235 18.08 17.19 7.92
C VAL A 235 18.31 18.62 7.44
N ASN A 236 19.23 19.37 8.07
CA ASN A 236 19.47 20.77 7.72
C ASN A 236 20.20 20.89 6.37
N TYR A 237 21.13 19.98 6.09
CA TYR A 237 21.83 19.88 4.81
C TYR A 237 20.84 19.66 3.65
N TYR A 238 20.01 18.61 3.73
CA TYR A 238 19.04 18.30 2.67
C TYR A 238 17.95 19.36 2.54
N ARG A 239 17.51 19.97 3.64
CA ARG A 239 16.57 21.10 3.60
C ARG A 239 17.15 22.28 2.82
N LYS A 240 18.41 22.63 3.06
CA LYS A 240 19.08 23.72 2.34
C LYS A 240 19.14 23.43 0.84
N ILE A 241 19.51 22.21 0.45
CA ILE A 241 19.54 21.82 -0.97
C ILE A 241 18.17 21.91 -1.62
N ALA A 242 17.11 21.50 -0.91
CA ALA A 242 15.75 21.61 -1.41
C ALA A 242 15.38 23.07 -1.72
N ILE A 243 15.63 23.97 -0.76
CA ILE A 243 15.38 25.42 -0.92
C ILE A 243 16.21 25.99 -2.07
N ASP A 244 17.52 25.73 -2.09
CA ASP A 244 18.42 26.24 -3.14
C ASP A 244 17.99 25.77 -4.54
N SER A 245 17.48 24.54 -4.64
CA SER A 245 16.99 23.97 -5.89
C SER A 245 15.66 24.58 -6.32
N PHE A 246 14.71 24.79 -5.40
CA PHE A 246 13.45 25.47 -5.70
C PHE A 246 13.65 26.94 -6.07
N GLU A 247 14.56 27.66 -5.42
CA GLU A 247 14.90 29.03 -5.82
C GLU A 247 15.53 29.05 -7.21
N LYS A 248 16.40 28.08 -7.53
CA LYS A 248 16.97 27.95 -8.87
C LYS A 248 15.93 27.64 -9.94
N TYR A 249 14.93 26.81 -9.62
CA TYR A 249 13.77 26.57 -10.49
C TYR A 249 13.11 27.89 -10.89
N TRP A 250 12.73 28.70 -9.90
CA TRP A 250 12.03 29.97 -10.13
C TRP A 250 12.90 31.02 -10.81
N ALA A 251 14.21 31.06 -10.54
CA ALA A 251 15.14 31.97 -11.20
C ALA A 251 15.27 31.70 -12.71
N ILE A 252 15.08 30.46 -13.15
CA ILE A 252 15.13 30.09 -14.58
C ILE A 252 13.73 30.18 -15.22
N ASN A 253 12.68 29.84 -14.46
CA ASN A 253 11.30 29.81 -14.93
C ASN A 253 10.52 31.13 -14.70
N GLU A 254 11.21 32.27 -14.52
CA GLU A 254 10.60 33.55 -14.11
C GLU A 254 9.40 33.97 -14.96
N ARG A 255 9.47 33.77 -16.29
CA ARG A 255 8.38 34.13 -17.22
C ARG A 255 7.45 32.98 -17.59
N GLY A 256 7.76 31.74 -17.17
CA GLY A 256 7.00 30.53 -17.51
C GLY A 256 6.86 30.28 -19.01
N LEU A 257 7.50 29.24 -19.55
CA LEU A 257 7.25 28.85 -20.95
C LEU A 257 5.90 28.16 -21.17
N LEU A 258 5.24 27.76 -20.07
CA LEU A 258 3.97 27.08 -20.01
C LEU A 258 2.95 27.94 -19.27
N ARG A 259 1.67 27.87 -19.65
CA ARG A 259 0.55 28.58 -18.99
C ARG A 259 0.08 27.85 -17.73
N GLU A 260 0.05 26.53 -17.79
CA GLU A 260 -0.41 25.58 -16.78
C GLU A 260 0.70 24.53 -16.59
N ASP A 261 1.52 24.67 -15.55
CA ASP A 261 2.66 23.81 -15.30
C ASP A 261 2.48 23.10 -13.96
N GLN A 262 2.07 21.81 -14.00
CA GLN A 262 1.92 21.00 -12.80
C GLN A 262 3.24 20.83 -12.04
N VAL A 263 4.38 20.86 -12.73
CA VAL A 263 5.71 20.83 -12.10
C VAL A 263 5.98 22.16 -11.38
N ALA A 264 5.64 23.30 -11.98
CA ALA A 264 5.73 24.60 -11.31
C ALA A 264 4.80 24.69 -10.10
N ALA A 265 3.56 24.21 -10.23
CA ALA A 265 2.61 24.18 -9.13
C ALA A 265 3.12 23.28 -8.00
N GLY A 266 3.59 22.07 -8.30
CA GLY A 266 4.22 21.17 -7.34
C GLY A 266 5.44 21.79 -6.66
N CYS A 267 6.30 22.48 -7.41
CA CYS A 267 7.46 23.19 -6.88
C CYS A 267 7.06 24.28 -5.88
N ALA A 268 6.04 25.09 -6.20
CA ALA A 268 5.54 26.11 -5.28
C ALA A 268 4.96 25.50 -4.01
N LEU A 269 4.12 24.46 -4.13
CA LEU A 269 3.50 23.80 -2.98
C LEU A 269 4.54 23.14 -2.06
N GLU A 270 5.50 22.38 -2.61
CA GLU A 270 6.54 21.74 -1.81
C GLU A 270 7.45 22.77 -1.13
N TYR A 271 7.68 23.91 -1.76
CA TYR A 271 8.44 24.98 -1.14
C TYR A 271 7.66 25.65 0.01
N ILE A 272 6.35 25.88 -0.15
CA ILE A 272 5.49 26.35 0.94
C ILE A 272 5.55 25.41 2.15
N ASP A 273 5.53 24.09 1.93
CA ASP A 273 5.64 23.12 3.01
C ASP A 273 6.92 23.31 3.83
N ILE A 274 8.07 23.55 3.18
CA ILE A 274 9.34 23.80 3.87
C ILE A 274 9.30 25.14 4.62
N LEU A 275 8.72 26.19 4.04
CA LEU A 275 8.60 27.50 4.68
C LEU A 275 7.65 27.48 5.88
N LEU A 276 6.65 26.60 5.86
CA LEU A 276 5.69 26.42 6.95
C LEU A 276 6.07 25.26 7.89
N ASP A 277 7.23 24.62 7.71
CA ASP A 277 7.73 23.60 8.63
C ASP A 277 7.94 24.23 10.02
N PRO A 278 7.36 23.69 11.11
CA PRO A 278 7.56 24.22 12.46
C PRO A 278 9.03 24.28 12.91
N LEU A 279 9.90 23.47 12.29
CA LEU A 279 11.34 23.49 12.53
C LEU A 279 12.06 24.66 11.82
N ASN A 280 11.34 25.40 10.98
CA ASN A 280 11.86 26.59 10.31
C ASN A 280 11.55 27.83 11.16
N ASN A 281 12.61 28.56 11.54
CA ASN A 281 12.51 29.72 12.43
C ASN A 281 12.01 31.00 11.73
N LEU A 282 11.80 30.95 10.42
CA LEU A 282 11.42 32.10 9.59
C LEU A 282 10.16 31.78 8.79
N THR A 283 8.99 32.23 9.27
CA THR A 283 7.76 32.22 8.47
C THR A 283 7.71 33.47 7.59
N GLU A 284 8.15 33.37 6.34
CA GLU A 284 7.99 34.44 5.35
C GLU A 284 6.59 34.41 4.73
N THR A 285 5.58 34.89 5.46
CA THR A 285 4.17 34.87 5.03
C THR A 285 3.96 35.49 3.65
N SER A 286 4.70 36.55 3.29
CA SER A 286 4.66 37.17 1.96
C SER A 286 5.16 36.24 0.84
N ARG A 287 6.23 35.48 1.09
CA ARG A 287 6.76 34.50 0.14
C ARG A 287 5.81 33.32 -0.03
N VAL A 288 5.22 32.84 1.07
CA VAL A 288 4.18 31.79 1.05
C VAL A 288 2.97 32.24 0.23
N GLU A 289 2.49 33.47 0.42
CA GLU A 289 1.39 34.03 -0.39
C GLU A 289 1.75 34.13 -1.88
N ALA A 290 2.98 34.55 -2.21
CA ALA A 290 3.44 34.61 -3.59
C ALA A 290 3.50 33.22 -4.25
N LEU A 291 4.05 32.23 -3.54
CA LEU A 291 4.11 30.84 -4.00
C LEU A 291 2.72 30.24 -4.17
N MET A 292 1.75 30.56 -3.28
CA MET A 292 0.37 30.09 -3.43
C MET A 292 -0.28 30.65 -4.70
N ARG A 293 -0.05 31.92 -5.02
CA ARG A 293 -0.54 32.51 -6.28
C ARG A 293 0.08 31.81 -7.48
N GLN A 294 1.40 31.60 -7.47
CA GLN A 294 2.08 30.85 -8.52
C GLN A 294 1.51 29.43 -8.67
N ALA A 295 1.30 28.72 -7.56
CA ALA A 295 0.71 27.38 -7.60
C ALA A 295 -0.68 27.39 -8.25
N ILE A 296 -1.54 28.35 -7.88
CA ILE A 296 -2.88 28.50 -8.45
C ILE A 296 -2.80 28.82 -9.94
N ASP A 297 -1.97 29.79 -10.34
CA ASP A 297 -1.84 30.27 -11.71
C ASP A 297 -1.34 29.15 -12.64
N TYR A 298 -0.32 28.41 -12.21
CA TYR A 298 0.23 27.30 -12.99
C TYR A 298 -0.59 26.00 -12.87
N SER A 299 -1.56 25.89 -11.97
CA SER A 299 -2.31 24.62 -11.79
C SER A 299 -3.29 24.27 -12.89
N GLY A 300 -3.63 25.20 -13.79
CA GLY A 300 -4.75 25.02 -14.73
C GLY A 300 -6.10 24.84 -14.01
N ARG A 301 -6.22 25.35 -12.78
CA ARG A 301 -7.34 25.12 -11.84
C ARG A 301 -7.51 23.67 -11.40
N SER A 302 -6.42 22.90 -11.31
CA SER A 302 -6.44 21.59 -10.66
C SER A 302 -7.02 21.71 -9.24
N ASN A 303 -8.13 21.02 -8.98
CA ASN A 303 -8.83 21.05 -7.70
C ASN A 303 -7.95 20.57 -6.54
N ASP A 304 -7.02 19.64 -6.81
CA ASP A 304 -6.05 19.15 -5.83
C ASP A 304 -5.11 20.29 -5.36
N VAL A 305 -4.56 21.06 -6.30
CA VAL A 305 -3.70 22.22 -6.01
C VAL A 305 -4.48 23.30 -5.26
N LEU A 306 -5.70 23.61 -5.73
CA LEU A 306 -6.56 24.62 -5.09
C LEU A 306 -6.90 24.23 -3.64
N GLN A 307 -7.12 22.94 -3.38
CA GLN A 307 -7.36 22.44 -2.03
C GLN A 307 -6.12 22.56 -1.14
N CYS A 308 -4.92 22.22 -1.63
CA CYS A 308 -3.67 22.45 -0.91
C CYS A 308 -3.49 23.94 -0.56
N CYS A 309 -3.72 24.84 -1.53
CA CYS A 309 -3.68 26.29 -1.29
C CYS A 309 -4.75 26.75 -0.29
N ALA A 310 -5.94 26.14 -0.29
CA ALA A 310 -6.99 26.44 0.69
C ALA A 310 -6.54 26.09 2.11
N PHE A 311 -5.88 24.95 2.29
CA PHE A 311 -5.26 24.56 3.56
C PHE A 311 -4.12 25.48 3.99
N TYR A 312 -3.22 25.86 3.09
CA TYR A 312 -2.15 26.80 3.44
C TYR A 312 -2.70 28.15 3.89
N ASN A 313 -3.75 28.65 3.23
CA ASN A 313 -4.46 29.86 3.68
C ASN A 313 -5.04 29.70 5.09
N LEU A 314 -5.52 28.51 5.48
CA LEU A 314 -5.92 28.25 6.87
C LEU A 314 -4.72 28.34 7.83
N ARG A 315 -3.56 27.77 7.46
CA ARG A 315 -2.34 27.74 8.29
C ARG A 315 -1.80 29.14 8.57
N ILE A 316 -1.86 30.02 7.58
CA ILE A 316 -1.44 31.43 7.72
C ILE A 316 -2.59 32.38 8.13
N ASN A 317 -3.72 31.84 8.60
CA ASN A 317 -4.88 32.59 9.09
C ASN A 317 -5.57 33.52 8.06
N LYS A 318 -5.41 33.25 6.75
CA LYS A 318 -6.11 33.94 5.65
C LYS A 318 -7.47 33.32 5.36
N TYR A 319 -8.36 33.37 6.34
CA TYR A 319 -9.66 32.69 6.31
C TYR A 319 -10.57 33.11 5.15
N LYS A 320 -10.53 34.38 4.73
CA LYS A 320 -11.31 34.86 3.57
C LYS A 320 -10.85 34.24 2.26
N GLU A 321 -9.54 34.13 2.05
CA GLU A 321 -9.00 33.51 0.83
C GLU A 321 -9.23 31.99 0.85
N ALA A 322 -9.07 31.34 2.01
CA ALA A 322 -9.43 29.94 2.18
C ALA A 322 -10.91 29.69 1.83
N ALA A 323 -11.83 30.54 2.33
CA ALA A 323 -13.26 30.39 2.06
C ALA A 323 -13.60 30.53 0.56
N LYS A 324 -12.91 31.40 -0.18
CA LYS A 324 -13.09 31.51 -1.64
C LYS A 324 -12.71 30.20 -2.35
N LEU A 325 -11.57 29.62 -1.99
CA LEU A 325 -11.10 28.37 -2.59
C LEU A 325 -12.00 27.19 -2.21
N TYR A 326 -12.40 27.04 -0.94
CA TYR A 326 -13.33 25.99 -0.54
C TYR A 326 -14.71 26.14 -1.20
N LYS A 327 -15.21 27.37 -1.38
CA LYS A 327 -16.43 27.62 -2.15
C LYS A 327 -16.31 27.15 -3.59
N TYR A 328 -15.17 27.44 -4.24
CA TYR A 328 -14.90 26.96 -5.59
C TYR A 328 -14.93 25.42 -5.63
N LEU A 329 -14.21 24.75 -4.73
CA LEU A 329 -14.15 23.30 -4.67
C LEU A 329 -15.52 22.63 -4.43
N VAL A 330 -16.36 23.21 -3.58
CA VAL A 330 -17.75 22.75 -3.37
C VAL A 330 -18.56 22.87 -4.65
N ASN A 331 -18.46 24.00 -5.35
CA ASN A 331 -19.20 24.23 -6.61
C ASN A 331 -18.77 23.28 -7.73
N GLU A 332 -17.48 22.95 -7.79
CA GLU A 332 -16.93 21.94 -8.72
C GLU A 332 -17.23 20.49 -8.29
N SER A 333 -18.07 20.29 -7.26
CA SER A 333 -18.40 18.98 -6.68
C SER A 333 -17.16 18.15 -6.27
N TYR A 334 -16.07 18.83 -5.93
CA TYR A 334 -14.83 18.20 -5.55
C TYR A 334 -14.82 18.02 -4.03
N ASN A 335 -14.87 16.77 -3.57
CA ASN A 335 -14.89 16.41 -2.14
C ASN A 335 -15.91 17.23 -1.33
N THR A 336 -17.11 17.35 -1.89
CA THR A 336 -18.15 18.31 -1.49
C THR A 336 -18.43 18.32 0.00
N LEU A 337 -18.61 17.15 0.63
CA LEU A 337 -18.97 17.07 2.05
C LEU A 337 -17.91 17.69 2.97
N PHE A 338 -16.65 17.30 2.76
CA PHE A 338 -15.53 17.78 3.57
C PHE A 338 -15.25 19.26 3.32
N ASN A 339 -15.25 19.68 2.04
CA ASN A 339 -15.02 21.07 1.69
C ASN A 339 -16.18 21.96 2.20
N ALA A 340 -17.41 21.46 2.19
CA ALA A 340 -18.57 22.13 2.77
C ALA A 340 -18.47 22.22 4.30
N GLN A 341 -17.98 21.18 4.96
CA GLN A 341 -17.69 21.21 6.38
C GLN A 341 -16.72 22.35 6.72
N ILE A 342 -15.54 22.41 6.10
CA ILE A 342 -14.59 23.50 6.33
C ILE A 342 -15.18 24.85 5.95
N LEU A 343 -15.83 24.95 4.80
CA LEU A 343 -16.42 26.19 4.35
C LEU A 343 -17.50 26.70 5.31
N SER A 344 -18.31 25.81 5.86
CA SER A 344 -19.34 26.14 6.84
C SER A 344 -18.74 26.70 8.13
N SER A 345 -17.63 26.14 8.62
CA SER A 345 -16.93 26.68 9.80
C SER A 345 -16.27 28.02 9.51
N LEU A 346 -15.76 28.21 8.29
CA LEU A 346 -15.25 29.50 7.83
C LEU A 346 -16.35 30.55 7.72
N TYR A 347 -17.53 30.21 7.19
CA TYR A 347 -18.66 31.13 7.14
C TYR A 347 -19.11 31.55 8.53
N VAL A 348 -19.18 30.63 9.50
CA VAL A 348 -19.46 30.97 10.89
C VAL A 348 -18.40 31.92 11.46
N ARG A 349 -17.11 31.60 11.27
CA ARG A 349 -16.00 32.46 11.72
C ARG A 349 -16.02 33.85 11.10
N LEU A 350 -16.34 33.93 9.81
CA LEU A 350 -16.40 35.18 9.04
C LEU A 350 -17.74 35.92 9.22
N ASN A 351 -18.68 35.33 9.96
CA ASN A 351 -20.05 35.81 10.12
C ASN A 351 -20.80 36.00 8.78
N ASP A 352 -20.57 35.14 7.80
CA ASP A 352 -21.20 35.16 6.47
C ASP A 352 -22.47 34.30 6.41
N HIS A 353 -23.57 34.86 6.91
CA HIS A 353 -24.87 34.19 6.93
C HIS A 353 -25.41 33.83 5.55
N PHE A 354 -25.14 34.67 4.55
CA PHE A 354 -25.66 34.47 3.19
C PHE A 354 -24.92 33.31 2.51
N GLY A 355 -23.59 33.29 2.58
CA GLY A 355 -22.78 32.19 2.09
C GLY A 355 -23.15 30.86 2.75
N TYR A 356 -23.38 30.87 4.06
CA TYR A 356 -23.82 29.68 4.78
C TYR A 356 -25.17 29.14 4.31
N LYS A 357 -26.16 30.02 4.10
CA LYS A 357 -27.47 29.62 3.59
C LYS A 357 -27.36 28.97 2.20
N LEU A 358 -26.58 29.58 1.31
CA LEU A 358 -26.36 29.06 -0.04
C LEU A 358 -25.67 27.68 0.01
N LEU A 359 -24.67 27.51 0.87
CA LEU A 359 -23.98 26.24 1.06
C LEU A 359 -24.92 25.13 1.52
N LYS A 360 -25.84 25.46 2.44
CA LYS A 360 -26.86 24.54 2.93
C LYS A 360 -27.79 24.09 1.80
N GLU A 361 -28.25 24.99 0.94
CA GLU A 361 -29.05 24.65 -0.24
C GLU A 361 -28.29 23.78 -1.25
N LEU A 362 -26.98 24.00 -1.42
CA LEU A 362 -26.16 23.28 -2.40
C LEU A 362 -25.78 21.85 -1.97
N VAL A 363 -25.61 21.60 -0.67
CA VAL A 363 -24.98 20.37 -0.17
C VAL A 363 -25.96 19.49 0.60
N ASP A 364 -26.75 20.09 1.49
CA ASP A 364 -27.69 19.37 2.36
C ASP A 364 -28.65 20.38 3.00
N GLU A 365 -29.90 20.43 2.51
CA GLU A 365 -30.95 21.32 3.03
C GLU A 365 -31.21 21.11 4.53
N THR A 366 -30.87 19.94 5.08
CA THR A 366 -31.00 19.67 6.51
C THR A 366 -29.83 20.23 7.32
N GLY A 367 -28.69 20.51 6.67
CA GLY A 367 -27.46 21.03 7.27
C GLY A 367 -26.84 20.07 8.28
N ARG A 368 -27.13 18.77 8.18
CA ARG A 368 -26.76 17.75 9.16
C ARG A 368 -25.26 17.65 9.36
N TYR A 369 -24.49 17.94 8.32
CA TYR A 369 -23.04 17.79 8.29
C TYR A 369 -22.28 19.12 8.32
N LEU A 370 -22.97 20.26 8.39
CA LEU A 370 -22.36 21.59 8.39
C LEU A 370 -22.13 22.09 9.83
N TYR A 371 -21.07 22.88 10.04
CA TYR A 371 -20.80 23.53 11.30
C TYR A 371 -21.88 24.58 11.61
N PRO A 372 -22.59 24.49 12.74
CA PRO A 372 -23.82 25.23 12.94
C PRO A 372 -23.60 26.75 13.01
N PHE A 373 -24.45 27.47 12.28
CA PHE A 373 -24.49 28.93 12.26
C PHE A 373 -25.77 29.42 12.96
N GLU A 374 -25.68 29.79 14.24
CA GLU A 374 -26.80 30.38 15.00
C GLU A 374 -26.49 31.79 15.54
N LYS A 375 -27.54 32.57 15.81
CA LYS A 375 -27.51 33.98 16.22
C LYS A 375 -26.71 34.18 17.52
N GLY A 376 -25.42 34.47 17.40
CA GLY A 376 -24.74 35.42 18.28
C GLY A 376 -23.93 34.91 19.47
N ARG A 377 -23.64 33.61 19.67
CA ARG A 377 -22.65 33.18 20.69
C ARG A 377 -21.82 31.96 20.28
N LEU A 378 -20.53 32.19 20.04
CA LEU A 378 -19.51 31.17 19.73
C LEU A 378 -19.33 30.07 20.81
N LYS A 379 -19.75 30.28 22.07
CA LYS A 379 -19.38 29.40 23.20
C LYS A 379 -20.41 28.33 23.59
N SER A 380 -21.70 28.47 23.25
CA SER A 380 -22.73 27.45 23.52
C SER A 380 -22.85 26.40 22.41
N ASN A 381 -22.30 26.72 21.24
CA ASN A 381 -22.51 25.98 19.99
C ASN A 381 -21.57 24.79 19.81
N ASP A 382 -20.44 24.76 20.52
CA ASP A 382 -19.48 23.66 20.43
C ASP A 382 -20.04 22.38 21.02
N LYS A 383 -20.87 22.44 22.07
CA LYS A 383 -21.43 21.24 22.72
C LYS A 383 -22.45 20.51 21.84
N GLU A 384 -23.45 21.22 21.31
CA GLU A 384 -24.48 20.62 20.44
C GLU A 384 -23.88 20.11 19.12
N PHE A 385 -22.89 20.82 18.56
CA PHE A 385 -22.15 20.37 17.40
C PHE A 385 -21.30 19.13 17.69
N THR A 386 -20.61 19.12 18.82
CA THR A 386 -19.82 17.97 19.30
C THR A 386 -20.71 16.75 19.53
N GLU A 387 -21.92 16.94 20.08
CA GLU A 387 -22.94 15.89 20.22
C GLU A 387 -23.42 15.39 18.86
N LYS A 388 -23.67 16.27 17.87
CA LYS A 388 -24.01 15.87 16.49
C LYS A 388 -22.89 15.09 15.82
N LEU A 389 -21.64 15.52 15.95
CA LEU A 389 -20.46 14.79 15.44
C LEU A 389 -20.31 13.43 16.12
N PHE A 390 -20.49 13.36 17.43
CA PHE A 390 -20.42 12.11 18.19
C PHE A 390 -21.54 11.14 17.78
N ASN A 391 -22.76 11.63 17.56
CA ASN A 391 -23.87 10.81 17.06
C ASN A 391 -23.64 10.30 15.63
N ASN A 392 -23.00 11.10 14.78
CA ASN A 392 -22.56 10.66 13.45
C ASN A 392 -21.47 9.58 13.56
N LEU A 393 -20.44 9.79 14.38
CA LEU A 393 -19.39 8.80 14.65
C LEU A 393 -19.99 7.48 15.14
N LYS A 394 -20.96 7.53 16.06
CA LYS A 394 -21.69 6.36 16.53
C LYS A 394 -22.40 5.64 15.39
N SER A 395 -23.12 6.37 14.52
CA SER A 395 -23.79 5.79 13.35
C SER A 395 -22.81 5.14 12.37
N ARG A 396 -21.61 5.72 12.21
CA ARG A 396 -20.52 5.15 11.39
C ARG A 396 -19.94 3.89 12.00
N TYR A 397 -19.73 3.87 13.31
CA TYR A 397 -19.33 2.66 14.03
C TYR A 397 -20.38 1.56 13.90
N GLU A 398 -21.67 1.88 14.05
CA GLU A 398 -22.76 0.92 13.85
C GLU A 398 -22.72 0.31 12.44
N TYR A 399 -22.63 1.15 11.41
CA TYR A 399 -22.50 0.69 10.03
C TYR A 399 -21.23 -0.15 9.79
N PHE A 400 -20.08 0.33 10.29
CA PHE A 400 -18.81 -0.38 10.15
C PHE A 400 -18.92 -1.76 10.78
N PHE A 401 -19.43 -1.86 12.01
CA PHE A 401 -19.56 -3.14 12.71
C PHE A 401 -20.63 -4.05 12.11
N ASP A 402 -21.66 -3.52 11.45
CA ASP A 402 -22.56 -4.31 10.62
C ASP A 402 -21.79 -5.00 9.48
N LYS A 403 -20.98 -4.24 8.73
CA LYS A 403 -20.19 -4.78 7.60
C LYS A 403 -19.05 -5.69 8.07
N PHE A 404 -18.33 -5.28 9.11
CA PHE A 404 -17.21 -6.00 9.69
C PHE A 404 -17.66 -7.34 10.25
N ASN A 405 -18.72 -7.37 11.06
CA ASN A 405 -19.26 -8.63 11.58
C ASN A 405 -19.80 -9.52 10.46
N ASN A 406 -20.44 -8.95 9.43
CA ASN A 406 -20.86 -9.73 8.26
C ASN A 406 -19.68 -10.39 7.54
N LYS A 407 -18.56 -9.67 7.36
CA LYS A 407 -17.34 -10.23 6.75
C LYS A 407 -16.81 -11.42 7.56
N TYR A 408 -16.70 -11.27 8.88
CA TYR A 408 -16.30 -12.36 9.78
C TYR A 408 -17.29 -13.52 9.81
N GLN A 409 -18.60 -13.26 9.75
CA GLN A 409 -19.63 -14.29 9.64
C GLN A 409 -19.51 -15.09 8.34
N ILE A 410 -19.23 -14.42 7.22
CA ILE A 410 -19.00 -15.08 5.92
C ILE A 410 -17.74 -15.94 5.97
N GLU A 411 -16.64 -15.43 6.53
CA GLU A 411 -15.40 -16.19 6.70
C GLU A 411 -15.59 -17.42 7.60
N PHE A 412 -16.31 -17.27 8.72
CA PHE A 412 -16.66 -18.38 9.60
C PHE A 412 -17.49 -19.44 8.89
N ASN A 413 -18.53 -19.02 8.16
CA ASN A 413 -19.35 -19.93 7.35
C ASN A 413 -18.55 -20.62 6.25
N ASN A 414 -17.60 -19.93 5.63
CA ASN A 414 -16.75 -20.49 4.59
C ASN A 414 -15.89 -21.63 5.15
N ILE A 415 -15.46 -21.56 6.40
CA ILE A 415 -14.70 -22.63 7.06
C ILE A 415 -15.62 -23.81 7.41
N LEU A 416 -16.77 -23.54 8.05
CA LEU A 416 -17.68 -24.59 8.54
C LEU A 416 -18.52 -25.27 7.45
N PHE A 417 -18.89 -24.54 6.39
CA PHE A 417 -19.85 -24.98 5.37
C PHE A 417 -19.29 -24.86 3.94
N GLY A 418 -17.97 -24.72 3.79
CA GLY A 418 -17.31 -24.56 2.51
C GLY A 418 -17.55 -25.71 1.52
N PHE A 419 -17.89 -26.91 2.02
CA PHE A 419 -18.29 -28.07 1.21
C PHE A 419 -19.53 -27.84 0.33
N THR A 420 -20.30 -26.78 0.59
CA THR A 420 -21.47 -26.43 -0.23
C THR A 420 -21.15 -25.55 -1.44
N LYS A 421 -19.91 -25.10 -1.61
CA LYS A 421 -19.52 -24.24 -2.74
C LYS A 421 -19.39 -25.03 -4.04
N SER A 422 -20.19 -24.69 -5.03
CA SER A 422 -19.86 -24.94 -6.45
C SER A 422 -18.99 -23.78 -6.97
N ASN A 423 -17.99 -24.09 -7.80
CA ASN A 423 -16.94 -23.19 -8.29
C ASN A 423 -17.28 -21.67 -8.29
N ARG A 424 -16.59 -20.91 -7.41
CA ARG A 424 -16.46 -19.43 -7.37
C ARG A 424 -17.66 -18.60 -6.89
N GLN A 425 -18.52 -19.09 -6.00
CA GLN A 425 -19.49 -18.21 -5.30
C GLN A 425 -19.22 -18.15 -3.78
N THR A 426 -19.23 -16.93 -3.24
CA THR A 426 -19.30 -16.64 -1.80
C THR A 426 -20.62 -17.16 -1.22
N ILE A 427 -20.59 -17.76 -0.03
CA ILE A 427 -21.80 -18.22 0.67
C ILE A 427 -22.67 -17.00 0.97
N LEU A 428 -23.87 -16.94 0.38
CA LEU A 428 -24.87 -15.91 0.65
C LEU A 428 -25.54 -16.22 2.00
N LEU A 429 -25.56 -15.22 2.89
CA LEU A 429 -26.30 -15.22 4.15
C LEU A 429 -27.79 -14.93 3.88
N ASP A 430 -28.43 -15.73 3.04
CA ASP A 430 -29.86 -15.57 2.77
C ASP A 430 -30.72 -16.39 3.75
N SER A 431 -32.04 -16.14 3.73
CA SER A 431 -32.99 -16.85 4.58
C SER A 431 -33.03 -18.36 4.34
N LYS A 432 -32.46 -18.84 3.22
CA LYS A 432 -32.43 -20.24 2.80
C LYS A 432 -31.11 -20.92 3.12
N PHE A 433 -30.16 -20.23 3.75
CA PHE A 433 -28.86 -20.78 4.10
C PHE A 433 -28.98 -22.05 4.96
N GLU A 434 -29.73 -21.99 6.07
CA GLU A 434 -29.93 -23.18 6.94
C GLU A 434 -30.66 -24.32 6.21
N GLU A 435 -31.64 -24.00 5.37
CA GLU A 435 -32.37 -24.99 4.58
C GLU A 435 -31.45 -25.70 3.59
N THR A 436 -30.55 -24.95 2.94
CA THR A 436 -29.57 -25.48 1.98
C THR A 436 -28.61 -26.44 2.66
N ILE A 437 -28.09 -26.07 3.84
CA ILE A 437 -27.23 -26.97 4.62
C ILE A 437 -28.00 -28.23 5.04
N LYS A 438 -29.23 -28.09 5.53
CA LYS A 438 -30.06 -29.25 5.91
C LYS A 438 -30.31 -30.17 4.70
N LEU A 439 -30.68 -29.62 3.56
CA LEU A 439 -30.93 -30.37 2.31
C LEU A 439 -29.68 -31.13 1.84
N PHE A 440 -28.49 -30.55 2.02
CA PHE A 440 -27.24 -31.23 1.68
C PHE A 440 -27.11 -32.58 2.40
N PHE A 441 -27.40 -32.63 3.70
CA PHE A 441 -27.35 -33.86 4.50
C PHE A 441 -28.56 -34.78 4.29
N TYR A 442 -29.77 -34.22 4.15
CA TYR A 442 -31.00 -35.00 3.94
C TYR A 442 -30.99 -35.84 2.67
N SER A 443 -30.31 -35.38 1.61
CA SER A 443 -30.28 -36.09 0.32
C SER A 443 -29.62 -37.49 0.38
N GLN A 444 -28.86 -37.80 1.45
CA GLN A 444 -28.07 -39.04 1.61
C GLN A 444 -27.32 -39.49 0.35
N ASN A 445 -26.92 -38.54 -0.50
CA ASN A 445 -26.28 -38.83 -1.77
C ASN A 445 -24.80 -39.15 -1.55
N ASN A 446 -24.33 -40.28 -2.09
CA ASN A 446 -22.92 -40.67 -2.05
C ASN A 446 -21.98 -39.57 -2.58
N ARG A 447 -22.45 -38.76 -3.53
CA ARG A 447 -21.70 -37.60 -4.04
C ARG A 447 -21.51 -36.50 -2.99
N ASN A 448 -22.54 -36.18 -2.20
CA ASN A 448 -22.44 -35.16 -1.15
C ASN A 448 -21.55 -35.64 0.01
N LYS A 449 -21.64 -36.93 0.35
CA LYS A 449 -20.74 -37.56 1.32
C LYS A 449 -19.27 -37.48 0.87
N ALA A 450 -19.00 -37.74 -0.42
CA ALA A 450 -17.65 -37.60 -0.99
C ALA A 450 -17.17 -36.13 -0.92
N ILE A 451 -17.98 -35.18 -1.38
CA ILE A 451 -17.65 -33.74 -1.32
C ILE A 451 -17.36 -33.27 0.11
N PHE A 452 -18.17 -33.70 1.08
CA PHE A 452 -17.98 -33.40 2.49
C PHE A 452 -16.66 -33.97 3.02
N SER A 453 -16.40 -35.25 2.73
CA SER A 453 -15.18 -35.93 3.15
C SER A 453 -13.93 -35.29 2.54
N ASP A 454 -13.96 -35.01 1.22
CA ASP A 454 -12.86 -34.37 0.50
C ASP A 454 -12.57 -32.99 1.10
N TYR A 455 -13.61 -32.19 1.34
CA TYR A 455 -13.47 -30.87 1.95
C TYR A 455 -12.78 -30.94 3.31
N PHE A 456 -13.32 -31.70 4.27
CA PHE A 456 -12.75 -31.78 5.62
C PHE A 456 -11.42 -32.54 5.71
N SER A 457 -11.10 -33.36 4.71
CA SER A 457 -9.75 -33.93 4.58
C SER A 457 -8.72 -32.91 4.10
N SER A 458 -9.15 -31.86 3.40
CA SER A 458 -8.29 -30.78 2.89
C SER A 458 -8.11 -29.60 3.86
N ILE A 459 -8.92 -29.50 4.92
CA ILE A 459 -8.90 -28.38 5.87
C ILE A 459 -8.94 -28.84 7.32
N ASN A 460 -8.08 -28.26 8.17
CA ASN A 460 -8.24 -28.34 9.61
C ASN A 460 -9.15 -27.20 10.09
N TYR A 461 -10.46 -27.45 10.07
CA TYR A 461 -11.45 -26.40 10.34
C TYR A 461 -11.35 -25.84 11.77
N GLY A 462 -10.91 -26.65 12.75
CA GLY A 462 -10.70 -26.21 14.13
C GLY A 462 -9.62 -25.15 14.25
N GLU A 463 -8.43 -25.42 13.70
CA GLU A 463 -7.33 -24.45 13.62
C GLU A 463 -7.73 -23.19 12.85
N LYS A 464 -8.41 -23.35 11.70
CA LYS A 464 -8.86 -22.23 10.88
C LYS A 464 -9.85 -21.33 11.62
N ILE A 465 -10.73 -21.88 12.45
CA ILE A 465 -11.61 -21.08 13.30
C ILE A 465 -10.83 -20.37 14.41
N LEU A 466 -9.83 -21.01 15.03
CA LEU A 466 -8.97 -20.32 16.01
C LEU A 466 -8.20 -19.15 15.40
N GLU A 467 -7.60 -19.35 14.22
CA GLU A 467 -6.94 -18.28 13.45
C GLU A 467 -7.91 -17.11 13.22
N LEU A 468 -9.15 -17.42 12.82
CA LEU A 468 -10.20 -16.43 12.59
C LEU A 468 -10.59 -15.67 13.87
N LEU A 469 -10.79 -16.38 14.99
CA LEU A 469 -11.16 -15.78 16.27
C LEU A 469 -10.03 -14.90 16.83
N ASN A 470 -8.78 -15.35 16.73
CA ASN A 470 -7.62 -14.57 17.14
C ASN A 470 -7.46 -13.31 16.28
N ARG A 471 -7.67 -13.42 14.96
CA ARG A 471 -7.68 -12.26 14.06
C ARG A 471 -8.81 -11.29 14.39
N TYR A 472 -10.01 -11.79 14.69
CA TYR A 472 -11.14 -10.97 15.11
C TYR A 472 -10.82 -10.17 16.38
N VAL A 473 -10.32 -10.83 17.42
CA VAL A 473 -9.93 -10.16 18.68
C VAL A 473 -8.79 -9.16 18.45
N LYS A 474 -7.81 -9.48 17.61
CA LYS A 474 -6.70 -8.58 17.28
C LYS A 474 -7.15 -7.31 16.56
N ASP A 475 -8.05 -7.43 15.59
CA ASP A 475 -8.65 -6.29 14.89
C ASP A 475 -9.48 -5.41 15.85
N LEU A 476 -10.16 -6.01 16.82
CA LEU A 476 -10.87 -5.25 17.85
C LEU A 476 -9.91 -4.55 18.80
N PHE A 477 -8.79 -5.19 19.14
CA PHE A 477 -7.77 -4.64 20.05
C PHE A 477 -7.06 -3.41 19.47
N SER A 478 -7.09 -3.18 18.15
CA SER A 478 -6.57 -1.93 17.58
C SER A 478 -7.44 -0.70 17.86
N LEU A 479 -8.65 -0.88 18.39
CA LEU A 479 -9.58 0.20 18.71
C LEU A 479 -9.43 0.65 20.17
N THR A 480 -9.01 1.89 20.40
CA THR A 480 -8.85 2.43 21.76
C THR A 480 -10.16 2.52 22.52
N LEU A 481 -11.29 2.64 21.81
CA LEU A 481 -12.64 2.54 22.38
C LEU A 481 -12.79 1.31 23.28
N LEU A 482 -12.24 0.17 22.84
CA LEU A 482 -12.38 -1.13 23.50
C LEU A 482 -11.26 -1.40 24.51
N ASN A 483 -10.07 -0.79 24.33
CA ASN A 483 -8.91 -1.00 25.19
C ASN A 483 -9.01 -0.29 26.55
N LYS A 484 -9.65 0.88 26.63
CA LYS A 484 -9.71 1.66 27.87
C LYS A 484 -10.70 1.12 28.91
N ARG A 485 -11.59 0.16 28.57
CA ARG A 485 -12.83 -0.10 29.36
C ARG A 485 -13.26 -1.56 29.52
N ASP A 486 -12.33 -2.51 29.55
CA ASP A 486 -12.62 -3.96 29.64
C ASP A 486 -13.50 -4.52 28.50
N GLY A 487 -13.79 -3.75 27.45
CA GLY A 487 -14.63 -4.17 26.32
C GLY A 487 -14.08 -5.41 25.62
N ILE A 488 -12.77 -5.46 25.38
CA ILE A 488 -12.09 -6.65 24.85
C ILE A 488 -12.25 -7.87 25.78
N LYS A 489 -12.17 -7.68 27.10
CA LYS A 489 -12.36 -8.78 28.06
C LYS A 489 -13.79 -9.32 28.02
N LYS A 490 -14.79 -8.44 27.88
CA LYS A 490 -16.21 -8.83 27.73
C LYS A 490 -16.44 -9.62 26.45
N ILE A 491 -15.87 -9.16 25.33
CA ILE A 491 -15.98 -9.85 24.03
C ILE A 491 -15.29 -11.21 24.10
N ARG A 492 -14.10 -11.29 24.70
CA ARG A 492 -13.38 -12.56 24.90
C ARG A 492 -14.18 -13.52 25.80
N ALA A 493 -14.75 -13.03 26.90
CA ALA A 493 -15.62 -13.84 27.76
C ALA A 493 -16.85 -14.35 27.00
N SER A 494 -17.43 -13.54 26.10
CA SER A 494 -18.52 -13.98 25.22
C SER A 494 -18.06 -15.08 24.24
N ILE A 495 -16.86 -14.97 23.67
CA ILE A 495 -16.29 -16.02 22.82
C ILE A 495 -16.10 -17.31 23.63
N GLU A 496 -15.51 -17.23 24.81
CA GLU A 496 -15.33 -18.39 25.72
C GLU A 496 -16.67 -19.04 26.06
N GLU A 497 -17.65 -18.26 26.49
CA GLU A 497 -18.98 -18.78 26.87
C GLU A 497 -19.70 -19.48 25.71
N ASN A 498 -19.58 -18.93 24.48
CA ASN A 498 -20.39 -19.40 23.36
C ASN A 498 -19.67 -20.42 22.47
N LEU A 499 -18.33 -20.43 22.44
CA LEU A 499 -17.56 -21.25 21.50
C LEU A 499 -16.54 -22.17 22.16
N ARG A 500 -16.26 -22.08 23.47
CA ARG A 500 -15.35 -23.06 24.08
C ARG A 500 -15.90 -24.47 23.95
N GLY A 501 -15.05 -25.39 23.48
CA GLY A 501 -15.48 -26.77 23.24
C GLY A 501 -16.36 -26.94 21.99
N PHE A 502 -16.29 -26.04 21.00
CA PHE A 502 -17.14 -26.15 19.80
C PHE A 502 -16.74 -27.31 18.88
N TYR A 503 -15.49 -27.77 18.93
CA TYR A 503 -14.99 -28.72 17.95
C TYR A 503 -15.69 -30.06 18.11
N SER A 504 -16.04 -30.68 16.98
CA SER A 504 -16.54 -32.04 16.91
C SER A 504 -16.07 -32.66 15.60
N LYS A 505 -15.59 -33.91 15.66
CA LYS A 505 -15.04 -34.58 14.48
C LYS A 505 -16.06 -34.55 13.33
N PRO A 506 -15.68 -34.06 12.13
CA PRO A 506 -16.59 -33.97 11.00
C PRO A 506 -17.09 -35.34 10.57
N GLU A 507 -18.40 -35.54 10.66
CA GLU A 507 -19.07 -36.74 10.20
C GLU A 507 -20.24 -36.36 9.30
N TYR A 508 -20.40 -37.05 8.18
CA TYR A 508 -21.55 -36.84 7.31
C TYR A 508 -22.82 -37.42 7.97
N SER A 509 -23.41 -36.65 8.89
CA SER A 509 -24.57 -37.04 9.68
C SER A 509 -25.48 -35.85 9.99
N ASP A 510 -26.76 -36.12 10.18
CA ASP A 510 -27.74 -35.12 10.64
C ASP A 510 -27.37 -34.54 12.01
N GLU A 511 -26.71 -35.34 12.85
CA GLU A 511 -26.26 -34.91 14.17
C GLU A 511 -25.14 -33.87 14.07
N TRP A 512 -24.14 -34.12 13.22
CA TRP A 512 -23.07 -33.16 12.99
C TRP A 512 -23.61 -31.88 12.36
N CYS A 513 -24.51 -31.98 11.38
CA CYS A 513 -25.18 -30.83 10.77
C CYS A 513 -25.89 -29.95 11.83
N LYS A 514 -26.63 -30.56 12.76
CA LYS A 514 -27.28 -29.83 13.87
C LYS A 514 -26.25 -29.15 14.78
N LYS A 515 -25.15 -29.83 15.12
CA LYS A 515 -24.06 -29.25 15.93
C LYS A 515 -23.41 -28.07 15.21
N ALA A 516 -23.04 -28.22 13.94
CA ALA A 516 -22.43 -27.17 13.12
C ALA A 516 -23.32 -25.93 12.98
N LEU A 517 -24.61 -26.11 12.70
CA LEU A 517 -25.58 -25.00 12.66
C LEU A 517 -25.75 -24.34 14.05
N GLY A 518 -25.72 -25.12 15.12
CA GLY A 518 -25.73 -24.61 16.49
C GLY A 518 -24.51 -23.75 16.81
N ILE A 519 -23.32 -24.20 16.42
CA ILE A 519 -22.06 -23.45 16.56
C ILE A 519 -22.12 -22.14 15.78
N ASN A 520 -22.66 -22.19 14.55
CA ASN A 520 -22.83 -20.99 13.74
C ASN A 520 -23.72 -19.95 14.42
N LYS A 521 -24.86 -20.37 14.99
CA LYS A 521 -25.75 -19.48 15.78
C LYS A 521 -25.05 -18.89 16.99
N ARG A 522 -24.22 -19.68 17.68
CA ARG A 522 -23.42 -19.22 18.82
C ARG A 522 -22.40 -18.18 18.39
N PHE A 523 -21.75 -18.32 17.24
CA PHE A 523 -20.87 -17.28 16.71
C PHE A 523 -21.64 -16.00 16.33
N SER A 524 -22.80 -16.11 15.70
CA SER A 524 -23.65 -14.94 15.45
C SER A 524 -24.04 -14.21 16.75
N LYS A 525 -24.26 -14.96 17.85
CA LYS A 525 -24.49 -14.39 19.19
C LYS A 525 -23.27 -13.63 19.72
N VAL A 526 -22.05 -14.11 19.48
CA VAL A 526 -20.80 -13.38 19.79
C VAL A 526 -20.73 -12.05 19.02
N LEU A 527 -21.08 -12.05 17.73
CA LEU A 527 -21.07 -10.84 16.91
C LEU A 527 -22.13 -9.82 17.37
N ILE A 528 -23.30 -10.29 17.79
CA ILE A 528 -24.35 -9.46 18.40
C ILE A 528 -23.88 -8.90 19.75
N ASN A 529 -23.27 -9.72 20.59
CA ASN A 529 -22.71 -9.29 21.87
C ASN A 529 -21.64 -8.20 21.66
N THR A 530 -20.78 -8.37 20.66
CA THR A 530 -19.76 -7.38 20.30
C THR A 530 -20.38 -6.01 19.98
N LYS A 531 -21.43 -5.97 19.15
CA LYS A 531 -22.18 -4.71 18.91
C LYS A 531 -22.74 -4.11 20.19
N SER A 532 -23.30 -4.94 21.07
CA SER A 532 -23.82 -4.47 22.36
C SER A 532 -22.73 -3.88 23.27
N VAL A 533 -21.54 -4.49 23.30
CA VAL A 533 -20.38 -3.96 24.05
C VAL A 533 -19.98 -2.60 23.49
N ILE A 534 -19.86 -2.48 22.16
CA ILE A 534 -19.53 -1.21 21.49
C ILE A 534 -20.57 -0.14 21.82
N SER A 535 -21.87 -0.43 21.71
CA SER A 535 -22.93 0.53 22.08
C SER A 535 -22.84 0.98 23.55
N SER A 536 -22.46 0.08 24.46
CA SER A 536 -22.24 0.40 25.88
C SER A 536 -21.00 1.27 26.09
N ASP A 537 -19.91 0.98 25.40
CA ASP A 537 -18.67 1.74 25.49
C ASP A 537 -18.85 3.16 24.92
N PHE A 538 -19.66 3.32 23.85
CA PHE A 538 -20.10 4.63 23.36
C PHE A 538 -20.91 5.41 24.39
N LYS A 539 -21.94 4.80 25.00
CA LYS A 539 -22.76 5.48 26.03
C LYS A 539 -21.91 5.98 27.19
N SER A 540 -20.90 5.22 27.61
CA SER A 540 -20.00 5.63 28.69
C SER A 540 -19.01 6.71 28.25
N CYS A 541 -18.75 6.89 26.95
CA CYS A 541 -17.91 7.97 26.42
C CYS A 541 -18.66 9.29 26.32
N GLU A 542 -20.00 9.25 26.34
CA GLU A 542 -20.89 10.39 26.10
C GLU A 542 -20.70 11.53 27.12
N SER A 543 -20.33 11.22 28.35
CA SER A 543 -20.05 12.20 29.41
C SER A 543 -18.65 12.82 29.35
N THR A 544 -17.75 12.25 28.53
CA THR A 544 -16.34 12.65 28.39
C THR A 544 -16.00 13.11 26.98
N ILE A 545 -17.03 13.42 26.17
CA ILE A 545 -16.86 13.80 24.77
C ILE A 545 -16.11 15.13 24.70
N ASP A 546 -14.96 15.09 24.04
CA ASP A 546 -14.25 16.26 23.54
C ASP A 546 -13.94 16.01 22.06
N LEU A 547 -13.84 17.07 21.27
CA LEU A 547 -13.54 17.03 19.83
C LEU A 547 -12.24 16.24 19.54
N SER A 548 -11.27 16.29 20.46
CA SER A 548 -10.03 15.52 20.39
C SER A 548 -10.24 14.00 20.47
N ASN A 549 -11.15 13.54 21.34
CA ASN A 549 -11.48 12.11 21.50
C ASN A 549 -12.31 11.56 20.33
N ILE A 550 -13.23 12.37 19.77
CA ILE A 550 -14.01 11.99 18.56
C ILE A 550 -13.07 11.69 17.40
N HIS A 551 -12.04 12.52 17.21
CA HIS A 551 -11.09 12.36 16.11
C HIS A 551 -10.31 11.05 16.18
N ILE A 552 -9.75 10.70 17.34
CA ILE A 552 -8.95 9.48 17.52
C ILE A 552 -9.80 8.25 17.17
N LEU A 553 -11.03 8.21 17.67
CA LEU A 553 -11.97 7.13 17.39
C LEU A 553 -12.32 7.03 15.90
N ASP A 554 -12.55 8.17 15.25
CA ASP A 554 -12.88 8.21 13.82
C ASP A 554 -11.72 7.73 12.93
N GLU A 555 -10.49 8.09 13.27
CA GLU A 555 -9.29 7.67 12.55
C GLU A 555 -9.06 6.16 12.67
N GLU A 556 -9.21 5.60 13.87
CA GLU A 556 -9.04 4.18 14.12
C GLU A 556 -9.99 3.30 13.30
N ILE A 557 -11.29 3.65 13.26
CA ILE A 557 -12.24 2.88 12.44
C ILE A 557 -11.99 3.04 10.96
N THR A 558 -11.53 4.21 10.53
CA THR A 558 -11.30 4.48 9.12
C THR A 558 -10.07 3.72 8.63
N SER A 559 -9.00 3.70 9.43
CA SER A 559 -7.79 2.91 9.17
C SER A 559 -8.10 1.41 9.12
N LEU A 560 -8.85 0.90 10.12
CA LEU A 560 -9.25 -0.51 10.15
C LEU A 560 -10.19 -0.86 8.98
N ALA A 561 -11.11 0.01 8.62
CA ALA A 561 -12.00 -0.19 7.48
C ALA A 561 -11.24 -0.27 6.15
N SER A 562 -10.23 0.58 5.95
CA SER A 562 -9.34 0.51 4.78
C SER A 562 -8.61 -0.85 4.73
N GLN A 563 -7.98 -1.26 5.83
CA GLN A 563 -7.30 -2.56 5.94
C GLN A 563 -8.22 -3.75 5.67
N LYS A 564 -9.53 -3.60 5.93
CA LYS A 564 -10.53 -4.65 5.74
C LYS A 564 -11.37 -4.46 4.48
N GLU A 565 -11.04 -3.50 3.62
CA GLU A 565 -11.76 -3.19 2.38
C GLU A 565 -13.27 -2.93 2.61
N ILE A 566 -13.61 -2.27 3.72
CA ILE A 566 -14.98 -1.89 4.07
C ILE A 566 -15.21 -0.43 3.68
N LEU A 567 -16.13 -0.21 2.74
CA LEU A 567 -16.57 1.14 2.35
C LEU A 567 -17.52 1.70 3.42
N ILE A 568 -17.01 2.57 4.29
CA ILE A 568 -17.83 3.36 5.22
C ILE A 568 -18.39 4.58 4.45
N PRO A 569 -19.69 4.92 4.58
CA PRO A 569 -20.24 6.17 4.06
C PRO A 569 -19.49 7.38 4.64
N ILE A 570 -18.72 8.05 3.77
CA ILE A 570 -17.91 9.27 3.88
C ILE A 570 -17.51 9.72 5.31
N ASN A 571 -16.25 9.47 5.67
CA ASN A 571 -15.16 10.46 5.61
C ASN A 571 -13.87 9.73 5.20
N MET A 572 -13.08 10.34 4.31
CA MET A 572 -11.93 9.74 3.65
C MET A 572 -10.77 9.42 4.61
N VAL A 573 -9.97 8.46 4.15
CA VAL A 573 -9.02 7.62 4.86
C VAL A 573 -7.76 8.37 5.32
N ASN A 574 -7.39 8.17 6.59
CA ASN A 574 -6.01 8.30 7.06
C ASN A 574 -5.42 6.90 7.27
N GLU A 575 -4.40 6.54 6.49
CA GLU A 575 -3.51 5.45 6.86
C GLU A 575 -2.44 6.00 7.80
N VAL A 576 -2.61 5.76 9.10
CA VAL A 576 -1.50 5.85 10.05
C VAL A 576 -1.15 4.45 10.51
N LYS A 577 0.12 4.08 10.35
CA LYS A 577 0.70 2.88 10.95
C LYS A 577 0.72 3.06 12.47
N VAL A 578 -0.27 2.49 13.14
CA VAL A 578 -0.28 2.40 14.60
C VAL A 578 0.84 1.45 15.03
N GLY A 579 1.76 1.96 15.84
CA GLY A 579 2.85 1.19 16.42
C GLY A 579 2.31 0.02 17.22
N THR A 580 2.91 -1.16 17.01
CA THR A 580 2.59 -2.38 17.75
C THR A 580 2.96 -2.22 19.23
N ALA A 581 1.96 -2.08 20.10
CA ALA A 581 2.17 -2.21 21.54
C ALA A 581 2.56 -3.66 21.89
N LYS A 582 3.41 -3.82 22.92
CA LYS A 582 3.99 -5.10 23.34
C LYS A 582 2.92 -6.17 23.62
N LYS A 583 3.12 -7.35 23.02
CA LYS A 583 2.32 -8.57 23.16
C LYS A 583 2.45 -9.17 24.57
N GLU A 584 1.34 -9.23 25.30
CA GLU A 584 1.08 -10.38 26.18
C GLU A 584 0.29 -11.41 25.37
N SER A 585 0.60 -12.71 25.49
CA SER A 585 -0.05 -13.76 24.71
C SER A 585 -1.51 -13.95 25.14
N LEU A 586 -2.42 -13.35 24.38
CA LEU A 586 -3.87 -13.36 24.61
C LEU A 586 -4.63 -14.27 23.60
N GLU A 587 -3.91 -15.10 22.84
CA GLU A 587 -4.46 -15.93 21.75
C GLU A 587 -5.18 -17.19 22.28
N PHE A 588 -6.29 -17.58 21.63
CA PHE A 588 -6.94 -18.88 21.82
C PHE A 588 -6.06 -19.99 21.22
N THR A 589 -5.80 -21.04 22.00
CA THR A 589 -4.97 -22.20 21.64
C THR A 589 -5.83 -23.44 21.35
N LEU A 590 -5.23 -24.57 20.94
CA LEU A 590 -5.98 -25.81 20.67
C LEU A 590 -6.78 -26.33 21.88
N GLU A 591 -6.44 -25.96 23.11
CA GLU A 591 -7.22 -26.31 24.31
C GLU A 591 -8.65 -25.74 24.24
N PHE A 592 -8.85 -24.62 23.55
CA PHE A 592 -10.14 -23.99 23.35
C PHE A 592 -11.13 -24.87 22.58
N LEU A 593 -10.62 -25.77 21.72
CA LEU A 593 -11.45 -26.66 20.90
C LEU A 593 -12.23 -27.69 21.72
N GLY A 594 -11.79 -28.01 22.94
CA GLY A 594 -12.40 -29.01 23.81
C GLY A 594 -11.94 -30.44 23.57
N TYR A 595 -12.59 -31.38 24.25
CA TYR A 595 -12.17 -32.78 24.37
C TYR A 595 -12.16 -33.54 23.03
N ASP A 596 -13.07 -33.22 22.12
CA ASP A 596 -13.19 -33.90 20.82
C ASP A 596 -11.99 -33.59 19.88
N ALA A 597 -11.18 -32.57 20.20
CA ALA A 597 -9.99 -32.20 19.44
C ALA A 597 -8.72 -32.93 19.86
N ARG A 598 -8.82 -33.99 20.70
CA ARG A 598 -7.67 -34.77 21.20
C ARG A 598 -6.68 -35.20 20.13
N GLU A 599 -7.15 -35.68 18.97
CA GLU A 599 -6.28 -36.08 17.86
C GLU A 599 -5.47 -34.89 17.30
N LEU A 600 -6.07 -33.70 17.24
CA LEU A 600 -5.41 -32.46 16.81
C LEU A 600 -4.42 -31.95 17.86
N GLN A 601 -4.83 -31.95 19.13
CA GLN A 601 -3.97 -31.57 20.27
C GLN A 601 -2.75 -32.49 20.36
N LEU A 602 -2.94 -33.81 20.21
CA LEU A 602 -1.85 -34.79 20.18
C LEU A 602 -0.93 -34.59 18.96
N LYS A 603 -1.50 -34.26 17.79
CA LYS A 603 -0.71 -33.97 16.59
C LYS A 603 0.13 -32.71 16.76
N GLU A 604 -0.42 -31.65 17.36
CA GLU A 604 0.32 -30.42 17.66
C GLU A 604 1.39 -30.65 18.73
N GLU A 605 1.08 -31.40 19.79
CA GLU A 605 2.04 -31.80 20.82
C GLU A 605 3.22 -32.56 20.19
N ILE A 606 2.94 -33.54 19.33
CA ILE A 606 3.96 -34.27 18.56
C ILE A 606 4.79 -33.32 17.69
N ASN A 607 4.15 -32.38 17.00
CA ASN A 607 4.87 -31.42 16.16
C ASN A 607 5.75 -30.48 16.99
N ASN A 608 5.29 -30.03 18.15
CA ASN A 608 6.05 -29.17 19.06
C ASN A 608 7.23 -29.91 19.68
N ASP A 609 7.03 -31.15 20.10
CA ASP A 609 8.11 -32.03 20.57
C ASP A 609 9.15 -32.26 19.47
N LEU A 610 8.73 -32.55 18.25
CA LEU A 610 9.65 -32.71 17.11
C LEU A 610 10.39 -31.41 16.78
N LYS A 611 9.72 -30.25 16.80
CA LYS A 611 10.38 -28.94 16.65
C LYS A 611 11.46 -28.72 17.72
N TYR A 612 11.16 -29.08 18.97
CA TYR A 612 12.10 -28.97 20.07
C TYR A 612 13.30 -29.91 19.89
N ILE A 613 13.07 -31.17 19.51
CA ILE A 613 14.12 -32.15 19.21
C ILE A 613 15.02 -31.66 18.06
N ILE A 614 14.44 -31.16 16.97
CA ILE A 614 15.19 -30.60 15.83
C ILE A 614 16.00 -29.38 16.27
N LYS A 615 15.40 -28.47 17.05
CA LYS A 615 16.09 -27.27 17.54
C LYS A 615 17.29 -27.63 18.42
N ASN A 616 17.13 -28.56 19.34
CA ASN A 616 18.21 -29.03 20.22
C ASN A 616 19.33 -29.71 19.42
N ALA A 617 19.01 -30.45 18.36
CA ALA A 617 20.02 -31.10 17.51
C ALA A 617 21.00 -30.11 16.86
N PHE A 618 20.52 -28.93 16.51
CA PHE A 618 21.31 -27.89 15.85
C PHE A 618 21.71 -26.74 16.79
N GLU A 619 21.42 -26.85 18.08
CA GLU A 619 21.81 -25.85 19.07
C GLU A 619 23.35 -25.72 19.13
N GLY A 620 23.83 -24.46 19.10
CA GLY A 620 25.25 -24.13 19.06
C GLY A 620 25.96 -24.34 17.71
N CYS A 621 25.25 -24.75 16.65
CA CYS A 621 25.85 -24.93 15.32
C CYS A 621 25.80 -23.63 14.49
N ASN A 622 26.93 -22.93 14.38
CA ASN A 622 27.01 -21.64 13.66
C ASN A 622 26.92 -21.76 12.12
N SER A 623 26.93 -22.98 11.58
CA SER A 623 26.91 -23.23 10.13
C SER A 623 25.50 -23.46 9.57
N VAL A 624 24.47 -23.34 10.42
CA VAL A 624 23.08 -23.54 10.04
C VAL A 624 22.18 -22.46 10.61
N LYS A 625 21.07 -22.19 9.93
CA LYS A 625 20.01 -21.30 10.42
C LYS A 625 18.68 -22.04 10.42
N ILE A 626 18.01 -22.06 11.57
CA ILE A 626 16.71 -22.71 11.72
C ILE A 626 15.61 -21.73 11.31
N ILE A 627 14.78 -22.14 10.35
CA ILE A 627 13.62 -21.41 9.88
C ILE A 627 12.38 -22.08 10.49
N VAL A 628 11.76 -21.38 11.44
CA VAL A 628 10.58 -21.87 12.19
C VAL A 628 9.26 -21.54 11.47
N ASP A 629 9.23 -20.43 10.72
CA ASP A 629 8.08 -20.02 9.90
C ASP A 629 8.17 -20.65 8.51
N THR A 630 7.70 -21.89 8.41
CA THR A 630 7.74 -22.69 7.19
C THR A 630 6.80 -22.14 6.11
N ASN A 631 5.66 -21.56 6.49
CA ASN A 631 4.69 -20.97 5.56
C ASN A 631 5.30 -19.79 4.81
N LYS A 632 6.02 -18.92 5.52
CA LYS A 632 6.77 -17.83 4.90
C LYS A 632 7.80 -18.35 3.89
N PHE A 633 8.55 -19.40 4.26
CA PHE A 633 9.53 -20.01 3.36
C PHE A 633 8.91 -20.51 2.04
N PHE A 634 7.81 -21.28 2.11
CA PHE A 634 7.15 -21.79 0.89
C PHE A 634 6.41 -20.71 0.09
N SER A 635 6.03 -19.58 0.71
CA SER A 635 5.50 -18.42 -0.02
C SER A 635 6.56 -17.67 -0.82
N GLU A 636 7.83 -17.75 -0.41
CA GLU A 636 8.98 -17.10 -1.07
C GLU A 636 9.69 -18.04 -2.06
N TYR A 637 9.56 -19.36 -1.90
CA TYR A 637 10.17 -20.40 -2.75
C TYR A 637 9.12 -21.26 -3.47
N PHE A 638 9.07 -21.20 -4.81
CA PHE A 638 8.08 -21.87 -5.65
C PHE A 638 8.36 -23.37 -5.83
N LEU A 639 8.10 -24.18 -4.80
CA LEU A 639 8.06 -25.63 -4.89
C LEU A 639 6.65 -26.09 -5.29
N ASN A 640 6.46 -26.64 -6.49
CA ASN A 640 5.18 -27.21 -6.95
C ASN A 640 4.86 -28.57 -6.25
N ASN A 641 4.92 -28.61 -4.92
CA ASN A 641 4.62 -29.83 -4.15
C ASN A 641 3.88 -29.53 -2.84
N ASN A 642 2.55 -29.48 -2.93
CA ASN A 642 1.64 -29.26 -1.78
C ASN A 642 1.88 -30.22 -0.60
N LYS A 643 2.48 -31.40 -0.84
CA LYS A 643 2.76 -32.37 0.23
C LYS A 643 3.87 -31.90 1.17
N LEU A 644 4.94 -31.31 0.64
CA LEU A 644 6.06 -30.82 1.45
C LEU A 644 5.65 -29.62 2.31
N GLU A 645 4.86 -28.71 1.73
CA GLU A 645 4.30 -27.56 2.43
C GLU A 645 3.41 -27.99 3.60
N GLN A 646 2.61 -29.05 3.42
CA GLN A 646 1.71 -29.58 4.45
C GLN A 646 2.40 -30.40 5.55
N GLU A 647 3.50 -31.09 5.23
CA GLU A 647 4.17 -32.02 6.15
C GLU A 647 5.44 -31.45 6.82
N ALA A 648 5.93 -30.29 6.38
CA ALA A 648 7.12 -29.65 6.95
C ALA A 648 6.92 -29.25 8.42
N ILE A 649 7.83 -29.68 9.29
CA ILE A 649 7.85 -29.33 10.70
C ILE A 649 8.83 -28.18 10.96
N THR A 650 10.01 -28.25 10.35
CA THR A 650 11.09 -27.25 10.50
C THR A 650 12.00 -27.31 9.29
N ILE A 651 12.57 -26.16 8.92
CA ILE A 651 13.53 -26.06 7.81
C ILE A 651 14.87 -25.57 8.36
N VAL A 652 15.96 -26.19 7.91
CA VAL A 652 17.32 -25.83 8.30
C VAL A 652 18.08 -25.37 7.06
N GLU A 653 18.45 -24.10 7.03
CA GLU A 653 19.29 -23.50 6.00
C GLU A 653 20.75 -23.80 6.28
N LEU A 654 21.46 -24.32 5.29
CA LEU A 654 22.91 -24.51 5.34
C LEU A 654 23.60 -23.24 4.86
N MET A 655 24.32 -22.58 5.77
CA MET A 655 25.01 -21.33 5.47
C MET A 655 26.09 -21.60 4.41
N ASN A 656 26.11 -20.79 3.35
CA ASN A 656 27.06 -20.82 2.22
C ASN A 656 26.82 -21.88 1.12
N SER A 657 25.71 -22.62 1.13
CA SER A 657 25.44 -23.63 0.07
C SER A 657 24.08 -23.51 -0.62
N GLN A 658 23.26 -22.50 -0.30
CA GLN A 658 21.87 -22.34 -0.82
C GLN A 658 21.04 -23.65 -0.75
N LYS A 659 21.34 -24.51 0.23
CA LYS A 659 20.69 -25.81 0.46
C LYS A 659 19.82 -25.72 1.70
N TYR A 660 18.58 -26.17 1.58
CA TYR A 660 17.61 -26.20 2.68
C TYR A 660 17.26 -27.64 3.01
N ILE A 661 17.40 -28.04 4.27
CA ILE A 661 16.96 -29.35 4.74
C ILE A 661 15.56 -29.20 5.33
N VAL A 662 14.59 -29.89 4.73
CA VAL A 662 13.20 -29.90 5.20
C VAL A 662 12.98 -31.15 6.04
N PHE A 663 12.66 -30.96 7.32
CA PHE A 663 12.34 -32.06 8.23
C PHE A 663 10.83 -32.22 8.34
N CYS A 664 10.34 -33.41 7.99
CA CYS A 664 8.93 -33.80 8.11
C CYS A 664 8.77 -34.83 9.23
N LYS A 665 7.53 -35.23 9.54
CA LYS A 665 7.26 -36.23 10.59
C LYS A 665 7.96 -37.56 10.32
N SER A 666 8.04 -38.02 9.08
CA SER A 666 8.51 -39.39 8.75
C SER A 666 9.76 -39.49 7.89
N TYR A 667 10.22 -38.36 7.36
CA TYR A 667 11.35 -38.30 6.47
C TYR A 667 11.95 -36.89 6.49
N PHE A 668 13.08 -36.73 5.82
CA PHE A 668 13.66 -35.45 5.50
C PHE A 668 14.15 -35.43 4.04
N CYS A 669 14.28 -34.25 3.47
CA CYS A 669 14.81 -34.05 2.12
C CYS A 669 15.60 -32.74 2.02
N VAL A 670 16.30 -32.56 0.91
CA VAL A 670 17.06 -31.34 0.62
C VAL A 670 16.42 -30.60 -0.56
N CYS A 671 16.28 -29.29 -0.43
CA CYS A 671 15.75 -28.40 -1.46
C CYS A 671 16.83 -27.42 -1.93
N VAL A 672 16.89 -27.20 -3.25
CA VAL A 672 17.79 -26.25 -3.94
C VAL A 672 17.05 -25.67 -5.14
N ASN A 673 17.08 -24.34 -5.35
CA ASN A 673 16.57 -23.67 -6.56
C ASN A 673 15.21 -24.18 -7.08
N ASN A 674 14.21 -24.30 -6.20
CA ASN A 674 12.85 -24.80 -6.49
C ASN A 674 12.72 -26.29 -6.86
N GLU A 675 13.76 -27.09 -6.63
CA GLU A 675 13.73 -28.56 -6.70
C GLU A 675 13.96 -29.19 -5.32
N HIS A 676 13.57 -30.46 -5.15
CA HIS A 676 13.85 -31.23 -3.93
C HIS A 676 14.39 -32.64 -4.24
N SER A 677 15.17 -33.18 -3.30
CA SER A 677 15.66 -34.56 -3.33
C SER A 677 14.55 -35.58 -3.13
N GLU A 678 14.84 -36.86 -3.36
CA GLU A 678 13.99 -37.96 -2.88
C GLU A 678 13.82 -37.89 -1.35
N PHE A 679 12.66 -38.36 -0.87
CA PHE A 679 12.32 -38.35 0.56
C PHE A 679 13.08 -39.46 1.28
N ARG A 680 13.89 -39.08 2.27
CA ARG A 680 14.68 -40.03 3.05
C ARG A 680 14.04 -40.31 4.41
N PRO A 681 13.58 -41.54 4.70
CA PRO A 681 13.02 -41.89 5.99
C PRO A 681 14.08 -41.85 7.10
N TYR A 682 13.67 -41.54 8.34
CA TYR A 682 14.57 -41.57 9.50
C TYR A 682 14.96 -43.00 9.90
N ASP A 683 13.98 -43.90 9.90
CA ASP A 683 14.19 -45.32 10.16
C ASP A 683 14.64 -46.00 8.86
N THR A 684 15.95 -46.11 8.72
CA THR A 684 16.56 -46.97 7.70
C THR A 684 17.30 -48.07 8.43
N GLY A 685 16.62 -49.17 8.74
CA GLY A 685 17.24 -50.43 9.19
C GLY A 685 18.32 -50.99 8.25
N ARG A 686 18.63 -50.30 7.15
CA ARG A 686 19.71 -50.56 6.20
C ARG A 686 20.36 -49.25 5.72
N GLN A 687 21.14 -48.59 6.58
CA GLN A 687 22.05 -47.52 6.12
C GLN A 687 22.98 -47.99 4.98
N ALA A 688 23.24 -49.29 4.90
CA ALA A 688 24.00 -49.93 3.82
C ALA A 688 23.37 -49.77 2.42
N GLU A 689 22.07 -49.48 2.29
CA GLU A 689 21.43 -49.29 0.97
C GLU A 689 21.70 -47.91 0.33
N PHE A 690 22.12 -46.92 1.12
CA PHE A 690 22.31 -45.53 0.67
C PHE A 690 23.78 -45.09 0.57
N GLU A 691 24.76 -45.88 1.02
CA GLU A 691 26.21 -45.56 0.93
C GLU A 691 26.63 -44.18 1.51
N ASP A 692 26.08 -43.78 2.65
CA ASP A 692 26.49 -42.54 3.32
C ASP A 692 27.97 -42.54 3.71
N ARG A 693 28.60 -41.36 3.67
CA ARG A 693 29.98 -41.15 4.15
C ARG A 693 30.01 -40.14 5.30
N GLU A 694 31.20 -39.84 5.79
CA GLU A 694 31.40 -38.91 6.91
C GLU A 694 30.84 -37.50 6.59
N ASN A 695 31.00 -37.05 5.34
CA ASN A 695 30.59 -35.72 4.89
C ASN A 695 29.39 -35.75 3.91
N ILE A 696 28.79 -36.92 3.67
CA ILE A 696 27.82 -37.13 2.58
C ILE A 696 26.62 -37.95 3.07
N ILE A 697 25.41 -37.44 2.81
CA ILE A 697 24.12 -38.13 2.97
C ILE A 697 23.48 -38.30 1.58
N ASN A 698 23.17 -39.53 1.18
CA ASN A 698 22.48 -39.80 -0.09
C ASN A 698 20.97 -39.98 0.13
N PHE A 699 20.15 -39.47 -0.79
CA PHE A 699 18.68 -39.52 -0.69
C PHE A 699 18.06 -40.61 -1.58
N ARG A 700 18.84 -41.19 -2.49
CA ARG A 700 18.45 -42.27 -3.41
C ARG A 700 19.28 -43.54 -3.13
N LYS A 701 18.68 -44.72 -3.32
CA LYS A 701 19.37 -46.02 -3.14
C LYS A 701 20.55 -46.17 -4.10
N SER A 702 21.62 -46.83 -3.65
CA SER A 702 22.87 -47.00 -4.42
C SER A 702 22.64 -47.54 -5.85
N SER A 703 21.76 -48.53 -6.03
CA SER A 703 21.43 -49.09 -7.34
C SER A 703 20.85 -48.07 -8.33
N MET A 704 19.97 -47.17 -7.86
CA MET A 704 19.36 -46.13 -8.69
C MET A 704 20.26 -44.89 -8.86
N MET A 705 21.26 -44.73 -7.99
CA MET A 705 22.23 -43.65 -8.07
C MET A 705 23.21 -43.86 -9.24
N ASN A 706 23.64 -45.12 -9.44
CA ASN A 706 24.50 -45.52 -10.57
C ASN A 706 23.82 -45.31 -11.94
N GLU A 707 22.50 -45.50 -12.04
CA GLU A 707 21.75 -45.22 -13.26
C GLU A 707 21.71 -43.73 -13.62
N VAL A 708 21.54 -42.85 -12.62
CA VAL A 708 21.48 -41.38 -12.84
C VAL A 708 22.84 -40.77 -13.14
N MET A 709 23.90 -41.26 -12.47
CA MET A 709 25.28 -40.81 -12.73
C MET A 709 25.76 -41.10 -14.15
N ASN A 710 25.13 -42.06 -14.84
CA ASN A 710 25.42 -42.37 -16.25
C ASN A 710 24.70 -41.44 -17.24
N ILE A 711 23.72 -40.65 -16.80
CA ILE A 711 22.86 -39.83 -17.67
C ILE A 711 23.21 -38.33 -17.59
N LEU A 712 23.85 -37.87 -16.50
CA LEU A 712 24.13 -36.45 -16.27
C LEU A 712 25.60 -36.06 -16.55
N PRO A 713 25.86 -34.86 -17.13
CA PRO A 713 27.22 -34.34 -17.26
C PRO A 713 27.85 -34.04 -15.89
N LYS A 714 29.16 -34.25 -15.77
CA LYS A 714 29.98 -34.26 -14.54
C LYS A 714 29.97 -32.96 -13.68
N SER A 715 29.14 -31.97 -13.98
CA SER A 715 29.15 -30.65 -13.32
C SER A 715 27.80 -30.16 -12.78
N SER A 716 26.75 -31.00 -12.71
CA SER A 716 25.50 -30.62 -12.02
C SER A 716 25.53 -31.08 -10.55
N ASP A 717 25.29 -30.16 -9.62
CA ASP A 717 25.03 -30.46 -8.21
C ASP A 717 23.90 -31.50 -8.10
N ASN A 718 24.23 -32.73 -7.70
CA ASN A 718 23.24 -33.80 -7.56
C ASN A 718 22.38 -33.54 -6.32
N ILE A 719 21.13 -33.10 -6.52
CA ILE A 719 20.20 -32.80 -5.42
C ILE A 719 19.89 -34.01 -4.53
N ASN A 720 20.07 -35.24 -5.04
CA ASN A 720 19.94 -36.48 -4.25
C ASN A 720 21.18 -36.81 -3.42
N LYS A 721 22.09 -35.85 -3.27
CA LYS A 721 23.31 -35.95 -2.47
C LYS A 721 23.51 -34.67 -1.66
N LEU A 722 23.55 -34.80 -0.34
CA LEU A 722 23.92 -33.72 0.57
C LEU A 722 25.37 -33.85 0.98
N GLU A 723 26.19 -32.93 0.51
CA GLU A 723 27.56 -32.73 0.99
C GLU A 723 27.58 -31.56 1.97
N ALA A 724 28.00 -31.81 3.22
CA ALA A 724 28.06 -30.79 4.27
C ALA A 724 29.19 -31.08 5.26
N ASN A 725 29.43 -30.13 6.18
CA ASN A 725 30.40 -30.30 7.26
C ASN A 725 30.08 -31.59 8.07
N PRO A 726 31.10 -32.41 8.41
CA PRO A 726 30.89 -33.63 9.21
C PRO A 726 30.10 -33.41 10.51
N ASP A 727 30.21 -32.23 11.16
CA ASP A 727 29.40 -31.90 12.35
C ASP A 727 27.89 -31.83 12.02
N ILE A 728 27.54 -31.22 10.88
CA ILE A 728 26.14 -31.14 10.40
C ILE A 728 25.62 -32.55 10.08
N ILE A 729 26.40 -33.36 9.37
CA ILE A 729 26.03 -34.74 9.01
C ILE A 729 25.84 -35.59 10.27
N LYS A 730 26.72 -35.45 11.26
CA LYS A 730 26.61 -36.15 12.55
C LYS A 730 25.35 -35.73 13.32
N ARG A 731 25.02 -34.44 13.34
CA ARG A 731 23.79 -33.93 13.96
C ARG A 731 22.53 -34.43 13.27
N ILE A 732 22.51 -34.51 11.94
CA ILE A 732 21.39 -35.08 11.17
C ILE A 732 21.21 -36.57 11.50
N LYS A 733 22.30 -37.35 11.57
CA LYS A 733 22.25 -38.76 11.96
C LYS A 733 21.76 -38.95 13.40
N TRP A 734 22.23 -38.11 14.33
CA TRP A 734 21.76 -38.10 15.71
C TRP A 734 20.27 -37.75 15.80
N LEU A 735 19.84 -36.69 15.10
CA LEU A 735 18.45 -36.27 15.00
C LEU A 735 17.54 -37.38 14.46
N ALA A 736 17.98 -38.10 13.42
CA ALA A 736 17.22 -39.23 12.88
C ALA A 736 17.01 -40.34 13.93
N ASN A 737 18.03 -40.64 14.75
CA ASN A 737 17.90 -41.59 15.84
C ASN A 737 16.95 -41.08 16.94
N GLU A 738 17.08 -39.83 17.36
CA GLU A 738 16.22 -39.22 18.38
C GLU A 738 14.74 -39.19 17.94
N ILE A 739 14.47 -38.80 16.69
CA ILE A 739 13.12 -38.83 16.12
C ILE A 739 12.57 -40.27 16.08
N THR A 740 13.41 -41.26 15.77
CA THR A 740 13.01 -42.67 15.75
C THR A 740 12.66 -43.16 17.15
N GLN A 741 13.52 -42.89 18.15
CA GLN A 741 13.24 -43.23 19.55
C GLN A 741 12.01 -42.51 20.10
N TYR A 742 11.83 -41.24 19.78
CA TYR A 742 10.66 -40.47 20.17
C TYR A 742 9.37 -41.08 19.61
N LYS A 743 9.40 -41.51 18.35
CA LYS A 743 8.27 -42.20 17.71
C LYS A 743 7.97 -43.55 18.33
N ASP A 744 8.99 -44.32 18.68
CA ASP A 744 8.79 -45.60 19.35
C ASP A 744 8.14 -45.38 20.72
N ARG A 745 8.61 -44.39 21.50
CA ARG A 745 8.00 -44.03 22.79
C ARG A 745 6.52 -43.58 22.65
N LYS A 746 6.20 -42.74 21.66
CA LYS A 746 4.83 -42.27 21.41
C LYS A 746 3.93 -43.33 20.74
N LYS A 747 4.46 -44.42 20.18
CA LYS A 747 3.67 -45.58 19.72
C LYS A 747 3.19 -46.47 20.88
N PHE A 748 3.83 -46.39 22.05
CA PHE A 748 3.49 -47.14 23.26
C PHE A 748 2.69 -46.32 24.30
N MET A 749 2.34 -45.08 23.98
CA MET A 749 1.39 -44.23 24.71
C MET A 749 0.08 -44.16 23.94
#